data_AF-A0A2E5RZ99-F1
#
_entry.id   AF-A0A2E5RZ99-F1
#
_cell.length_a   1.000
_cell.length_b   1.000
_cell.length_c   1.000
_cell.angle_alpha   90.00
_cell.angle_beta   90.00
_cell.angle_gamma   90.00
#
_symmetry.space_group_name_H-M   'P 1'
#
loop_
_entity.id
_entity.type
_entity.pdbx_description
1 polymer ?
#
loop_
_entity_poly.entity_id
_entity_poly.type
_entity_poly.pdbx_seq_one_letter_code
_entity_poly.pdbx_strand_id
1 'polypeptide(L)'
;MIPESVIRFGTKKYKDSQSPPFWSEFMRYFVLGHILLSCLFLTLCKKNTDGESIPILPVASDSSANNVQTPVVPNEPEPVVTLPGDFGSDGPEAFLMTDPASVNRYANLEFSFSERMDLSSVEGTMQVVDSGGIPIPGPGAGGTFRWVSPRKVIFDPYKELAEDEGYQILFGTGATTEAGESLVVDSRTFTIQTEPTFSMSHTVNGVTLGGQGVSLTQASNPTVTLVSVLDNHEKVDSLKLSTLDGDSITLCSGGCSTNTFTTNLSAGALAPGNGGNPYYYEIELPNGRRYYKQLTFNYGTFSSNPGGIQSDVGAAVLDNAHMMEVLSRIFERFALADFKVTNKTFNDFASERTTTTRRPGCIDTTNIDSGDSPSSYHAFEYIRSYGNGTGAYSEGYGYCGFFINNYGTGLGSADFTIDVYVRSMTVNPTVGSGVPNVDANLAAYDNGSPGLGADINGHQVALDLLLVSKLSDVCGFCLLAVVLGDNDKIAFTAQAVMDYDGSPGNRKISRARVIPTTDTNGQMAFNIKTPFQTDDPYFTLNDPDEVAGDPRRFHMSPWTNDIDVINLDAKASTAGIFSWGFIGDLIASIATGIANNITPIIQPQIVQSILQDVIEQIAPNVINAILDNLQDPGLPIPLPSHLPAPLSDTQLRMKLKVQQGLQPRASGGNRGLVADAGTGITASMSPANPNAPQPMLGTNSFNVYRSAAPSWSYPFSQSAAKPGLLLALHSDALNQAMFSLWQVGALSLSIDAAFISQINTYAGTDPLRQLTDDLLKVGTLVTVLAPGKDTITGLDGSNNPFVIDSSDDVIIQVNPVLAPVLRFAPLSGGAGTEKPGLTVDFGDMELIIKGKKSNGTTYTLTKIRTSLTASGSADLLEFSNPTGNPTFANTTALQVQIDPNNMYYIVEVLEGPTNNPYGLDPEKIYRVVDPLVKSLVVPLLNNILYEVPLAKQIPLSTSPVNGLRTGSGACWLNMDRNVIRIETLPIPSNETNPYLFARLEAMTSDKGDVIGCP
;
A
#
# COMPACT_ATOMS: atom_id res chain seq x y z
N MET A 1 33.06 41.59 -28.17
CA MET A 1 33.11 42.03 -26.76
C MET A 1 33.54 40.78 -25.98
N ILE A 2 34.78 40.59 -25.50
CA ILE A 2 35.85 41.52 -25.01
C ILE A 2 35.37 42.27 -23.76
N PRO A 3 36.13 42.35 -22.63
CA PRO A 3 37.55 41.97 -22.38
C PRO A 3 37.71 40.62 -21.62
N GLU A 4 38.88 39.96 -21.41
CA GLU A 4 40.21 40.34 -20.83
C GLU A 4 40.16 40.71 -19.32
N SER A 5 41.16 40.50 -18.44
CA SER A 5 42.42 39.71 -18.39
C SER A 5 42.78 39.54 -16.88
N VAL A 6 43.88 38.97 -16.35
CA VAL A 6 45.24 38.58 -16.81
C VAL A 6 45.66 37.26 -16.09
N ILE A 7 46.83 36.63 -16.30
CA ILE A 7 48.14 36.85 -15.61
C ILE A 7 49.21 35.91 -16.25
N ARG A 8 50.50 36.03 -15.91
CA ARG A 8 51.58 35.09 -16.29
C ARG A 8 52.56 34.80 -15.15
N PHE A 9 53.17 33.62 -15.18
CA PHE A 9 54.60 33.23 -15.00
C PHE A 9 54.61 31.69 -14.81
N GLY A 10 55.46 30.84 -15.41
CA GLY A 10 56.91 30.94 -15.67
C GLY A 10 57.63 30.19 -14.53
N THR A 11 58.26 29.02 -14.70
CA THR A 11 59.35 28.69 -15.64
C THR A 11 59.46 27.19 -16.01
N LYS A 12 60.45 26.81 -16.84
CA LYS A 12 60.82 25.42 -17.23
C LYS A 12 61.75 24.79 -16.16
N LYS A 13 61.97 23.47 -16.05
CA LYS A 13 62.70 22.63 -17.04
C LYS A 13 62.75 21.13 -16.70
N TYR A 14 62.73 20.31 -17.78
CA TYR A 14 63.34 18.98 -17.98
C TYR A 14 62.73 17.68 -17.38
N LYS A 15 62.70 16.68 -18.30
CA LYS A 15 62.56 15.23 -18.15
C LYS A 15 61.21 14.69 -17.65
N ASP A 16 60.61 13.69 -18.28
CA ASP A 16 60.84 13.00 -19.57
C ASP A 16 59.45 12.44 -20.04
N SER A 17 59.19 11.88 -21.23
CA SER A 17 60.09 11.31 -22.26
C SER A 17 59.68 11.54 -23.72
N GLN A 18 58.46 11.17 -24.17
CA GLN A 18 58.15 10.96 -25.60
C GLN A 18 56.74 11.39 -26.06
N SER A 19 56.57 11.50 -27.38
CA SER A 19 55.31 11.77 -28.09
C SER A 19 55.26 10.93 -29.41
N PRO A 20 54.23 11.06 -30.28
CA PRO A 20 53.39 9.98 -30.83
C PRO A 20 54.04 9.24 -32.05
N PRO A 21 53.41 8.28 -32.79
CA PRO A 21 51.95 8.05 -32.96
C PRO A 21 51.45 6.59 -33.27
N PHE A 22 50.18 6.48 -33.68
CA PHE A 22 49.69 5.56 -34.74
C PHE A 22 49.60 4.03 -34.47
N TRP A 23 49.23 3.57 -33.26
CA TRP A 23 49.13 2.12 -32.96
C TRP A 23 47.88 1.63 -32.19
N SER A 24 46.89 2.48 -31.91
CA SER A 24 45.82 2.16 -30.95
C SER A 24 44.73 1.19 -31.42
N GLU A 25 44.51 1.00 -32.72
CA GLU A 25 43.43 0.11 -33.23
C GLU A 25 43.92 -1.29 -33.61
N PHE A 26 45.17 -1.43 -34.09
CA PHE A 26 45.73 -2.74 -34.43
C PHE A 26 46.03 -3.60 -33.18
N MET A 27 46.32 -2.96 -32.03
CA MET A 27 46.54 -3.64 -30.75
C MET A 27 45.27 -4.21 -30.10
N ARG A 28 44.08 -3.62 -30.37
CA ARG A 28 42.84 -4.04 -29.69
C ARG A 28 42.39 -5.46 -30.06
N TYR A 29 42.68 -5.90 -31.29
CA TYR A 29 42.46 -7.30 -31.70
C TYR A 29 43.55 -8.27 -31.21
N PHE A 30 44.73 -7.77 -30.82
CA PHE A 30 45.85 -8.63 -30.39
C PHE A 30 45.81 -8.95 -28.88
N VAL A 31 45.37 -8.01 -28.04
CA VAL A 31 45.21 -8.25 -26.59
C VAL A 31 44.04 -9.21 -26.30
N LEU A 32 42.94 -9.08 -27.06
CA LEU A 32 41.85 -10.06 -27.11
C LEU A 32 42.37 -11.46 -27.51
N GLY A 33 43.40 -11.54 -28.35
CA GLY A 33 44.06 -12.78 -28.76
C GLY A 33 45.10 -13.36 -27.79
N HIS A 34 45.34 -12.75 -26.63
CA HIS A 34 46.26 -13.30 -25.62
C HIS A 34 45.62 -13.55 -24.25
N ILE A 35 44.63 -12.77 -23.82
CA ILE A 35 43.85 -13.09 -22.61
C ILE A 35 43.05 -14.40 -22.80
N LEU A 36 42.46 -14.59 -24.00
CA LEU A 36 41.83 -15.86 -24.40
C LEU A 36 42.81 -17.02 -24.60
N LEU A 37 44.12 -16.78 -24.63
CA LEU A 37 45.14 -17.82 -24.84
C LEU A 37 45.86 -18.21 -23.55
N SER A 38 45.99 -17.28 -22.58
CA SER A 38 46.55 -17.58 -21.25
C SER A 38 45.57 -18.32 -20.33
N CYS A 39 44.26 -18.09 -20.47
CA CYS A 39 43.25 -18.90 -19.78
C CYS A 39 43.10 -20.32 -20.36
N LEU A 40 43.61 -20.57 -21.59
CA LEU A 40 43.40 -21.84 -22.30
C LEU A 40 44.43 -22.94 -21.99
N PHE A 41 45.44 -22.66 -21.15
CA PHE A 41 46.58 -23.56 -20.93
C PHE A 41 46.97 -23.82 -19.46
N LEU A 42 46.16 -23.39 -18.48
CA LEU A 42 46.41 -23.64 -17.05
C LEU A 42 45.23 -24.24 -16.27
N THR A 43 44.45 -25.11 -16.90
CA THR A 43 43.92 -26.31 -16.22
C THR A 43 43.77 -27.45 -17.23
N LEU A 44 44.33 -28.62 -16.91
CA LEU A 44 44.23 -29.80 -17.76
C LEU A 44 42.85 -30.45 -17.59
N CYS A 45 42.06 -30.53 -18.65
CA CYS A 45 40.94 -31.47 -18.74
C CYS A 45 41.48 -32.91 -18.73
N LYS A 46 41.78 -33.42 -17.54
CA LYS A 46 41.97 -34.85 -17.31
C LYS A 46 40.59 -35.49 -17.52
N LYS A 47 40.49 -36.38 -18.51
CA LYS A 47 39.25 -37.13 -18.78
C LYS A 47 39.10 -38.23 -17.71
N ASN A 48 38.67 -37.86 -16.51
CA ASN A 48 38.23 -38.83 -15.51
C ASN A 48 37.04 -39.59 -16.08
N THR A 49 37.09 -40.92 -15.99
CA THR A 49 36.03 -41.84 -16.41
C THR A 49 35.34 -42.46 -15.20
N ASP A 50 35.38 -41.74 -14.08
CA ASP A 50 34.88 -42.12 -12.76
C ASP A 50 33.95 -41.00 -12.31
N GLY A 51 32.77 -41.37 -11.79
CA GLY A 51 31.68 -40.43 -11.54
C GLY A 51 31.80 -39.73 -10.19
N GLU A 52 32.29 -38.49 -10.19
CA GLU A 52 32.16 -37.56 -9.06
C GLU A 52 31.15 -36.46 -9.43
N SER A 53 30.15 -36.26 -8.57
CA SER A 53 29.10 -35.25 -8.78
C SER A 53 29.63 -33.84 -8.52
N ILE A 54 29.14 -32.87 -9.30
CA ILE A 54 29.24 -31.46 -8.94
C ILE A 54 28.37 -31.26 -7.69
N PRO A 55 28.89 -30.74 -6.56
CA PRO A 55 28.07 -30.48 -5.38
C PRO A 55 27.19 -29.26 -5.63
N ILE A 56 25.91 -29.50 -5.97
CA ILE A 56 24.91 -28.46 -6.25
C ILE A 56 24.48 -27.71 -4.98
N LEU A 57 24.74 -28.28 -3.79
CA LEU A 57 24.55 -27.64 -2.49
C LEU A 57 25.87 -27.59 -1.72
N PRO A 58 26.29 -26.44 -1.17
CA PRO A 58 27.36 -26.39 -0.18
C PRO A 58 26.83 -26.99 1.13
N VAL A 59 27.21 -28.24 1.43
CA VAL A 59 27.00 -28.83 2.75
C VAL A 59 27.72 -27.94 3.77
N ALA A 60 26.99 -27.39 4.74
CA ALA A 60 27.52 -26.42 5.69
C ALA A 60 28.53 -27.06 6.64
N SER A 61 29.83 -26.92 6.32
CA SER A 61 30.92 -27.27 7.22
C SER A 61 31.09 -26.17 8.28
N ASP A 62 30.41 -26.33 9.42
CA ASP A 62 30.36 -25.32 10.49
C ASP A 62 31.77 -24.92 11.00
N SER A 63 32.24 -23.73 10.60
CA SER A 63 33.61 -23.27 10.90
C SER A 63 33.92 -21.80 10.55
N SER A 64 33.06 -20.81 10.88
CA SER A 64 33.58 -19.46 11.24
C SER A 64 32.51 -18.54 11.86
N ALA A 65 32.90 -17.81 12.91
CA ALA A 65 32.03 -16.83 13.55
C ALA A 65 31.95 -15.51 12.74
N ASN A 66 30.77 -15.19 12.20
CA ASN A 66 30.39 -13.88 11.66
C ASN A 66 28.86 -13.70 11.76
N ASN A 67 28.34 -13.43 12.96
CA ASN A 67 26.95 -13.02 13.25
C ASN A 67 25.83 -13.73 12.45
N VAL A 68 25.94 -15.05 12.24
CA VAL A 68 24.80 -15.84 11.72
C VAL A 68 23.85 -16.11 12.87
N GLN A 69 22.72 -15.40 12.91
CA GLN A 69 21.64 -15.78 13.82
C GLN A 69 21.03 -17.10 13.33
N THR A 70 20.96 -18.04 14.28
CA THR A 70 20.98 -19.49 14.01
C THR A 70 19.57 -20.04 13.74
N PRO A 71 19.37 -20.86 12.71
CA PRO A 71 18.36 -21.90 12.82
C PRO A 71 18.77 -22.86 13.94
N VAL A 72 17.81 -23.31 14.76
CA VAL A 72 18.08 -24.37 15.74
C VAL A 72 17.99 -25.70 15.02
N VAL A 73 19.13 -26.39 14.91
CA VAL A 73 19.28 -27.61 14.09
C VAL A 73 18.73 -28.82 14.85
N PRO A 74 17.71 -29.54 14.33
CA PRO A 74 17.31 -30.84 14.85
C PRO A 74 18.42 -31.87 14.59
N ASN A 75 18.72 -32.66 15.63
CA ASN A 75 19.64 -33.80 15.64
C ASN A 75 21.10 -33.54 15.21
N GLU A 76 22.01 -33.69 16.19
CA GLU A 76 23.36 -34.18 15.91
C GLU A 76 23.30 -35.59 15.26
N PRO A 77 24.29 -35.96 14.42
CA PRO A 77 24.27 -37.24 13.70
C PRO A 77 24.21 -38.47 14.61
N GLU A 78 23.67 -39.58 14.10
CA GLU A 78 23.61 -40.85 14.85
C GLU A 78 25.00 -41.25 15.39
N PRO A 79 25.08 -41.81 16.62
CA PRO A 79 26.36 -42.21 17.21
C PRO A 79 27.05 -43.24 16.33
N VAL A 80 28.32 -42.97 15.97
CA VAL A 80 29.07 -43.79 15.01
C VAL A 80 29.41 -45.15 15.61
N VAL A 81 28.61 -46.16 15.26
CA VAL A 81 28.83 -47.55 15.69
C VAL A 81 30.02 -48.15 14.94
N THR A 82 31.03 -48.60 15.69
CA THR A 82 32.19 -49.33 15.15
C THR A 82 31.98 -50.83 15.22
N LEU A 83 32.41 -51.55 14.19
CA LEU A 83 32.40 -53.02 14.18
C LEU A 83 33.21 -53.61 15.36
N PRO A 84 32.80 -54.76 15.93
CA PRO A 84 33.57 -55.50 16.91
C PRO A 84 34.96 -55.89 16.40
N GLY A 85 35.95 -55.97 17.30
CA GLY A 85 37.34 -56.31 16.95
C GLY A 85 37.57 -57.79 16.57
N ASP A 86 36.57 -58.62 16.84
CA ASP A 86 36.44 -60.05 16.60
C ASP A 86 35.45 -60.39 15.47
N PHE A 87 34.83 -59.38 14.83
CA PHE A 87 33.80 -59.55 13.80
C PHE A 87 34.25 -60.48 12.66
N GLY A 88 33.62 -61.65 12.58
CA GLY A 88 33.90 -62.72 11.63
C GLY A 88 34.89 -63.80 12.11
N SER A 89 35.25 -63.86 13.40
CA SER A 89 36.17 -64.90 13.89
C SER A 89 35.56 -66.30 13.91
N ASP A 90 34.25 -66.39 14.16
CA ASP A 90 33.56 -67.65 14.42
C ASP A 90 32.72 -68.12 13.21
N GLY A 91 32.59 -67.28 12.17
CA GLY A 91 32.02 -67.63 10.88
C GLY A 91 31.59 -66.41 10.05
N PRO A 92 30.69 -66.59 9.07
CA PRO A 92 29.97 -65.50 8.43
C PRO A 92 29.05 -64.83 9.46
N GLU A 93 29.19 -63.53 9.66
CA GLU A 93 28.48 -62.74 10.68
C GLU A 93 27.83 -61.52 10.06
N ALA A 94 26.65 -61.14 10.55
CA ALA A 94 26.03 -59.85 10.27
C ALA A 94 26.15 -58.91 11.47
N PHE A 95 26.15 -57.60 11.23
CA PHE A 95 26.16 -56.58 12.27
C PHE A 95 25.38 -55.33 11.85
N LEU A 96 24.47 -54.86 12.71
CA LEU A 96 23.67 -53.65 12.51
C LEU A 96 24.49 -52.40 12.83
N MET A 97 24.55 -51.44 11.90
CA MET A 97 25.40 -50.24 11.97
C MET A 97 24.69 -49.01 12.58
N THR A 98 23.75 -49.20 13.50
CA THR A 98 23.10 -48.12 14.29
C THR A 98 22.85 -48.60 15.73
N ASP A 99 22.60 -47.67 16.65
CA ASP A 99 22.34 -47.99 18.06
C ASP A 99 20.94 -48.62 18.23
N PRO A 100 20.84 -49.90 18.61
CA PRO A 100 19.55 -50.58 18.74
C PRO A 100 18.65 -50.01 19.83
N ALA A 101 19.14 -49.15 20.73
CA ALA A 101 18.35 -48.59 21.82
C ALA A 101 17.48 -47.37 21.42
N SER A 102 17.74 -46.72 20.27
CA SER A 102 17.12 -45.43 19.92
C SER A 102 17.10 -45.19 18.40
N VAL A 103 16.57 -46.14 17.62
CA VAL A 103 16.58 -46.05 16.16
C VAL A 103 15.51 -45.06 15.67
N ASN A 104 15.93 -44.07 14.88
CA ASN A 104 15.02 -43.12 14.24
C ASN A 104 14.04 -43.89 13.31
N ARG A 105 12.74 -43.63 13.43
CA ARG A 105 11.65 -44.30 12.67
C ARG A 105 11.73 -44.19 11.15
N TYR A 106 12.53 -43.24 10.67
CA TYR A 106 12.81 -42.94 9.26
C TYR A 106 14.24 -43.32 8.83
N ALA A 107 14.99 -44.00 9.72
CA ALA A 107 16.36 -44.45 9.45
C ALA A 107 16.40 -45.61 8.45
N ASN A 108 17.49 -45.68 7.69
CA ASN A 108 17.81 -46.89 6.95
C ASN A 108 18.49 -47.89 7.90
N LEU A 109 18.09 -49.15 7.86
CA LEU A 109 18.75 -50.22 8.61
C LEU A 109 19.96 -50.71 7.82
N GLU A 110 21.14 -50.21 8.17
CA GLU A 110 22.41 -50.59 7.54
C GLU A 110 23.03 -51.82 8.23
N PHE A 111 23.36 -52.84 7.45
CA PHE A 111 24.03 -54.05 7.92
C PHE A 111 25.37 -54.25 7.20
N SER A 112 26.41 -54.51 7.98
CA SER A 112 27.69 -55.03 7.50
C SER A 112 27.74 -56.54 7.68
N PHE A 113 28.45 -57.24 6.79
CA PHE A 113 28.71 -58.67 6.88
C PHE A 113 30.22 -58.93 6.93
N SER A 114 30.64 -59.90 7.74
CA SER A 114 32.07 -60.28 7.83
C SER A 114 32.55 -60.89 6.52
N GLU A 115 31.68 -61.63 5.83
CA GLU A 115 31.95 -62.30 4.56
C GLU A 115 31.02 -61.88 3.42
N ARG A 116 31.41 -62.23 2.17
CA ARG A 116 30.64 -61.88 0.97
C ARG A 116 29.36 -62.73 0.88
N MET A 117 28.20 -62.07 0.83
CA MET A 117 26.88 -62.71 0.81
C MET A 117 26.37 -62.99 -0.60
N ASP A 118 25.57 -64.05 -0.77
CA ASP A 118 24.62 -64.14 -1.89
C ASP A 118 23.45 -63.18 -1.59
N LEU A 119 23.41 -62.08 -2.34
CA LEU A 119 22.40 -61.03 -2.24
C LEU A 119 20.98 -61.60 -2.26
N SER A 120 20.71 -62.55 -3.16
CA SER A 120 19.38 -63.12 -3.36
C SER A 120 18.95 -64.02 -2.19
N SER A 121 19.91 -64.69 -1.56
CA SER A 121 19.68 -65.51 -0.37
C SER A 121 19.29 -64.66 0.85
N VAL A 122 19.90 -63.47 0.99
CA VAL A 122 19.65 -62.54 2.10
C VAL A 122 18.34 -61.79 1.88
N GLU A 123 18.12 -61.22 0.69
CA GLU A 123 16.87 -60.52 0.35
C GLU A 123 15.64 -61.44 0.44
N GLY A 124 15.79 -62.70 0.03
CA GLY A 124 14.72 -63.70 0.08
C GLY A 124 14.44 -64.29 1.47
N THR A 125 15.26 -63.99 2.48
CA THR A 125 15.11 -64.56 3.84
C THR A 125 15.15 -63.56 4.99
N MET A 126 15.45 -62.28 4.74
CA MET A 126 15.29 -61.22 5.73
C MET A 126 13.81 -60.88 5.94
N GLN A 127 13.41 -60.68 7.19
CA GLN A 127 12.11 -60.14 7.60
C GLN A 127 12.30 -59.09 8.69
N VAL A 128 11.40 -58.11 8.76
CA VAL A 128 11.28 -57.18 9.89
C VAL A 128 9.88 -57.31 10.46
N VAL A 129 9.77 -57.64 11.75
CA VAL A 129 8.51 -57.84 12.46
C VAL A 129 8.41 -56.97 13.70
N ASP A 130 7.20 -56.53 14.05
CA ASP A 130 6.90 -55.80 15.28
C ASP A 130 6.96 -56.71 16.54
N SER A 131 6.72 -56.15 17.73
CA SER A 131 6.72 -56.89 18.99
C SER A 131 5.60 -57.94 19.10
N GLY A 132 4.57 -57.84 18.25
CA GLY A 132 3.52 -58.84 18.06
C GLY A 132 3.89 -59.96 17.07
N GLY A 133 5.03 -59.84 16.38
CA GLY A 133 5.48 -60.77 15.33
C GLY A 133 4.82 -60.54 13.97
N ILE A 134 4.23 -59.37 13.73
CA ILE A 134 3.58 -59.01 12.47
C ILE A 134 4.63 -58.36 11.53
N PRO A 135 4.78 -58.83 10.28
CA PRO A 135 5.67 -58.19 9.30
C PRO A 135 5.27 -56.75 8.98
N ILE A 136 6.25 -55.87 8.82
CA ILE A 136 6.02 -54.46 8.46
C ILE A 136 5.35 -54.32 7.07
N PRO A 137 4.53 -53.29 6.82
CA PRO A 137 3.74 -53.20 5.59
C PRO A 137 4.60 -53.03 4.33
N GLY A 138 4.28 -53.81 3.29
CA GLY A 138 4.79 -53.59 1.92
C GLY A 138 5.10 -54.90 1.18
N PRO A 139 5.63 -54.80 -0.06
CA PRO A 139 6.15 -55.97 -0.80
C PRO A 139 7.34 -56.64 -0.11
N GLY A 140 7.43 -57.98 -0.20
CA GLY A 140 8.59 -58.74 0.27
C GLY A 140 8.82 -58.63 1.77
N ALA A 141 10.00 -58.15 2.17
CA ALA A 141 10.36 -57.87 3.56
C ALA A 141 9.80 -56.54 4.11
N GLY A 142 9.00 -55.80 3.31
CA GLY A 142 8.43 -54.50 3.69
C GLY A 142 9.38 -53.30 3.52
N GLY A 143 10.46 -53.46 2.74
CA GLY A 143 11.36 -52.39 2.33
C GLY A 143 12.10 -52.69 1.03
N THR A 144 12.94 -51.74 0.61
CA THR A 144 13.88 -51.90 -0.50
C THR A 144 15.28 -52.25 0.03
N PHE A 145 16.00 -53.11 -0.69
CA PHE A 145 17.38 -53.46 -0.38
C PHE A 145 18.33 -52.69 -1.31
N ARG A 146 19.41 -52.14 -0.76
CA ARG A 146 20.49 -51.50 -1.51
C ARG A 146 21.85 -52.01 -1.04
N TRP A 147 22.47 -52.86 -1.86
CA TRP A 147 23.83 -53.34 -1.61
C TRP A 147 24.87 -52.28 -2.00
N VAL A 148 25.63 -51.82 -1.02
CA VAL A 148 26.80 -50.94 -1.21
C VAL A 148 28.01 -51.78 -1.63
N SER A 149 28.08 -53.02 -1.17
CA SER A 149 29.00 -54.07 -1.63
C SER A 149 28.42 -55.44 -1.25
N PRO A 150 28.94 -56.59 -1.73
CA PRO A 150 28.52 -57.91 -1.24
C PRO A 150 28.76 -58.17 0.26
N ARG A 151 29.41 -57.24 0.98
CA ARG A 151 29.57 -57.26 2.45
C ARG A 151 28.79 -56.15 3.17
N LYS A 152 27.94 -55.38 2.48
CA LYS A 152 27.21 -54.26 3.07
C LYS A 152 25.89 -53.99 2.37
N VAL A 153 24.77 -54.15 3.08
CA VAL A 153 23.41 -53.85 2.60
C VAL A 153 22.78 -52.74 3.45
N ILE A 154 21.97 -51.93 2.80
CA ILE A 154 21.12 -50.92 3.43
C ILE A 154 19.68 -51.31 3.13
N PHE A 155 18.89 -51.55 4.17
CA PHE A 155 17.45 -51.81 4.07
C PHE A 155 16.68 -50.52 4.38
N ASP A 156 15.77 -50.16 3.49
CA ASP A 156 15.05 -48.88 3.48
C ASP A 156 13.54 -49.18 3.44
N PRO A 157 12.83 -49.12 4.59
CA PRO A 157 11.40 -49.47 4.70
C PRO A 157 10.51 -48.68 3.74
N TYR A 158 9.45 -49.27 3.21
CA TYR A 158 8.50 -48.53 2.33
C TYR A 158 7.64 -47.50 3.11
N LYS A 159 7.76 -47.43 4.43
CA LYS A 159 6.97 -46.56 5.31
C LYS A 159 7.72 -46.36 6.63
N GLU A 160 7.45 -45.24 7.29
CA GLU A 160 7.87 -44.98 8.67
C GLU A 160 7.53 -46.16 9.60
N LEU A 161 8.47 -46.51 10.49
CA LEU A 161 8.23 -47.46 11.57
C LEU A 161 7.30 -46.82 12.63
N ALA A 162 6.59 -47.66 13.41
CA ALA A 162 5.71 -47.19 14.48
C ALA A 162 6.51 -46.50 15.61
N GLU A 163 5.81 -45.81 16.50
CA GLU A 163 6.43 -45.08 17.60
C GLU A 163 6.57 -45.89 18.88
N ASP A 164 7.72 -45.74 19.54
CA ASP A 164 8.11 -46.46 20.76
C ASP A 164 7.95 -48.00 20.65
N GLU A 165 8.02 -48.52 19.43
CA GLU A 165 7.78 -49.93 19.10
C GLU A 165 9.10 -50.69 18.97
N GLY A 166 9.11 -51.92 19.52
CA GLY A 166 10.25 -52.83 19.46
C GLY A 166 10.16 -53.76 18.25
N TYR A 167 11.12 -53.69 17.33
CA TYR A 167 11.18 -54.52 16.14
C TYR A 167 12.26 -55.59 16.22
N GLN A 168 12.01 -56.74 15.60
CA GLN A 168 13.02 -57.76 15.32
C GLN A 168 13.31 -57.83 13.82
N ILE A 169 14.57 -57.62 13.45
CA ILE A 169 15.10 -58.00 12.14
C ILE A 169 15.59 -59.44 12.23
N LEU A 170 15.11 -60.28 11.32
CA LEU A 170 15.33 -61.72 11.28
C LEU A 170 15.94 -62.11 9.94
N PHE A 171 17.17 -62.62 9.93
CA PHE A 171 17.78 -63.29 8.79
C PHE A 171 17.50 -64.80 8.88
N GLY A 172 16.69 -65.31 7.95
CA GLY A 172 16.36 -66.74 7.90
C GLY A 172 17.57 -67.64 7.69
N THR A 173 17.42 -68.93 7.98
CA THR A 173 18.51 -69.93 7.90
C THR A 173 19.13 -70.09 6.50
N GLY A 174 18.46 -69.59 5.47
CA GLY A 174 18.94 -69.55 4.08
C GLY A 174 19.79 -68.34 3.70
N ALA A 175 20.01 -67.38 4.59
CA ALA A 175 20.96 -66.28 4.35
C ALA A 175 22.41 -66.83 4.35
N THR A 176 23.06 -66.87 3.18
CA THR A 176 24.37 -67.52 2.99
C THR A 176 25.41 -66.65 2.28
N THR A 177 26.68 -66.96 2.49
CA THR A 177 27.79 -66.44 1.70
C THR A 177 27.72 -66.85 0.22
N GLU A 178 28.50 -66.21 -0.64
CA GLU A 178 28.74 -66.66 -2.03
C GLU A 178 29.28 -68.11 -2.11
N ALA A 179 29.79 -68.66 -0.99
CA ALA A 179 30.23 -70.05 -0.87
C ALA A 179 29.15 -71.02 -0.31
N GLY A 180 27.98 -70.51 0.07
CA GLY A 180 26.87 -71.30 0.61
C GLY A 180 26.91 -71.53 2.13
N GLU A 181 27.72 -70.78 2.87
CA GLU A 181 27.84 -70.87 4.34
C GLU A 181 26.84 -69.93 5.01
N SER A 182 26.00 -70.44 5.92
CA SER A 182 25.00 -69.60 6.63
C SER A 182 25.64 -68.69 7.68
N LEU A 183 25.02 -67.53 7.91
CA LEU A 183 25.35 -66.64 9.05
C LEU A 183 25.37 -67.39 10.39
N VAL A 184 26.26 -67.05 11.34
CA VAL A 184 26.24 -67.62 12.71
C VAL A 184 24.94 -67.26 13.42
N VAL A 185 24.44 -68.15 14.28
CA VAL A 185 23.08 -68.09 14.87
C VAL A 185 22.82 -66.75 15.56
N ASP A 186 23.75 -66.27 16.38
CA ASP A 186 23.56 -65.07 17.19
C ASP A 186 23.62 -63.77 16.38
N SER A 187 24.03 -63.84 15.10
CA SER A 187 23.98 -62.73 14.13
C SER A 187 22.73 -62.74 13.23
N ARG A 188 21.76 -63.62 13.49
CA ARG A 188 20.53 -63.74 12.69
C ARG A 188 19.35 -62.92 13.20
N THR A 189 19.41 -62.45 14.45
CA THR A 189 18.33 -61.67 15.07
C THR A 189 18.88 -60.39 15.66
N PHE A 190 18.38 -59.25 15.18
CA PHE A 190 18.67 -57.94 15.75
C PHE A 190 17.37 -57.37 16.31
N THR A 191 17.37 -57.00 17.59
CA THR A 191 16.26 -56.25 18.19
C THR A 191 16.61 -54.77 18.14
N ILE A 192 15.68 -53.93 17.71
CA ILE A 192 15.77 -52.47 17.78
C ILE A 192 14.55 -51.91 18.52
N GLN A 193 14.75 -50.82 19.25
CA GLN A 193 13.68 -49.97 19.77
C GLN A 193 13.61 -48.70 18.92
N THR A 194 12.41 -48.33 18.47
CA THR A 194 12.19 -47.09 17.73
C THR A 194 11.93 -45.90 18.66
N GLU A 195 12.26 -44.70 18.19
CA GLU A 195 12.04 -43.47 18.95
C GLU A 195 10.54 -43.07 19.01
N PRO A 196 10.07 -42.48 20.12
CA PRO A 196 8.71 -41.93 20.23
C PRO A 196 8.46 -40.79 19.22
N THR A 197 7.19 -40.45 18.95
CA THR A 197 6.86 -39.15 18.38
C THR A 197 6.78 -38.08 19.48
N PHE A 198 6.75 -36.81 19.07
CA PHE A 198 6.31 -35.73 19.94
C PHE A 198 5.31 -34.84 19.20
N SER A 199 4.06 -34.85 19.63
CA SER A 199 3.06 -33.86 19.26
C SER A 199 2.77 -32.92 20.44
N MET A 200 2.51 -31.66 20.12
CA MET A 200 2.12 -30.67 21.10
C MET A 200 0.80 -30.01 20.71
N SER A 201 -0.05 -29.78 21.70
CA SER A 201 -1.25 -28.96 21.54
C SER A 201 -1.18 -27.77 22.48
N HIS A 202 -1.60 -26.61 22.00
CA HIS A 202 -1.44 -25.34 22.70
C HIS A 202 -2.78 -24.61 22.80
N THR A 203 -3.04 -24.03 23.96
CA THR A 203 -4.11 -23.04 24.13
C THR A 203 -3.54 -21.79 24.78
N VAL A 204 -3.98 -20.60 24.34
CA VAL A 204 -3.61 -19.32 24.96
C VAL A 204 -4.87 -18.65 25.45
N ASN A 205 -4.96 -18.40 26.76
CA ASN A 205 -6.17 -17.98 27.46
C ASN A 205 -7.41 -18.86 27.13
N GLY A 206 -7.19 -20.16 26.88
CA GLY A 206 -8.23 -21.12 26.53
C GLY A 206 -8.62 -21.18 25.05
N VAL A 207 -7.98 -20.40 24.16
CA VAL A 207 -8.16 -20.49 22.71
C VAL A 207 -7.10 -21.40 22.10
N THR A 208 -7.51 -22.48 21.43
CA THR A 208 -6.61 -23.47 20.80
C THR A 208 -5.87 -22.90 19.58
N LEU A 209 -4.57 -23.17 19.48
CA LEU A 209 -3.73 -22.81 18.33
C LEU A 209 -3.69 -23.93 17.26
N GLY A 210 -3.19 -23.61 16.07
CA GLY A 210 -2.77 -24.60 15.05
C GLY A 210 -3.76 -24.88 13.90
N GLY A 211 -5.06 -24.66 14.09
CA GLY A 211 -6.07 -24.83 13.03
C GLY A 211 -6.43 -23.54 12.28
N GLN A 212 -6.42 -22.41 12.99
CA GLN A 212 -6.63 -21.06 12.47
C GLN A 212 -5.69 -20.13 13.25
N GLY A 213 -5.30 -18.99 12.68
CA GLY A 213 -4.55 -17.97 13.42
C GLY A 213 -5.37 -17.41 14.58
N VAL A 214 -4.69 -16.93 15.64
CA VAL A 214 -5.34 -16.44 16.88
C VAL A 214 -4.89 -15.02 17.20
N SER A 215 -5.83 -14.14 17.57
CA SER A 215 -5.60 -12.72 17.92
C SER A 215 -6.20 -12.34 19.27
N LEU A 216 -5.34 -12.09 20.27
CA LEU A 216 -5.70 -11.77 21.66
C LEU A 216 -5.48 -10.28 21.96
N THR A 217 -6.57 -9.53 22.12
CA THR A 217 -6.49 -8.09 22.46
C THR A 217 -6.02 -7.88 23.91
N GLN A 218 -4.96 -7.10 24.10
CA GLN A 218 -4.37 -6.76 25.40
C GLN A 218 -5.38 -6.16 26.40
N ALA A 219 -6.34 -5.37 25.92
CA ALA A 219 -7.36 -4.75 26.76
C ALA A 219 -8.35 -5.75 27.40
N SER A 220 -8.59 -6.91 26.77
CA SER A 220 -9.41 -8.01 27.32
C SER A 220 -8.58 -9.17 27.85
N ASN A 221 -7.29 -9.25 27.48
CA ASN A 221 -6.33 -10.27 27.89
C ASN A 221 -5.08 -9.60 28.51
N PRO A 222 -5.21 -8.80 29.59
CA PRO A 222 -4.06 -8.12 30.20
C PRO A 222 -3.06 -9.08 30.86
N THR A 223 -3.48 -10.34 31.07
CA THR A 223 -2.61 -11.47 31.38
C THR A 223 -2.73 -12.52 30.29
N VAL A 224 -1.60 -13.05 29.83
CA VAL A 224 -1.49 -14.09 28.81
C VAL A 224 -0.99 -15.37 29.48
N THR A 225 -1.80 -16.43 29.43
CA THR A 225 -1.47 -17.77 29.94
C THR A 225 -1.44 -18.74 28.76
N LEU A 226 -0.27 -19.30 28.48
CA LEU A 226 -0.09 -20.43 27.56
C LEU A 226 -0.23 -21.73 28.35
N VAL A 227 -1.09 -22.63 27.89
CA VAL A 227 -1.17 -24.00 28.38
C VAL A 227 -0.85 -24.93 27.21
N SER A 228 0.20 -25.73 27.37
CA SER A 228 0.69 -26.68 26.38
C SER A 228 0.61 -28.10 26.92
N VAL A 229 0.14 -29.04 26.09
CA VAL A 229 0.13 -30.47 26.39
C VAL A 229 1.06 -31.18 25.42
N LEU A 230 1.95 -32.01 25.96
CA LEU A 230 2.98 -32.81 25.28
C LEU A 230 2.69 -34.29 25.50
N ASP A 231 2.63 -35.09 24.44
CA ASP A 231 2.63 -36.56 24.55
C ASP A 231 4.03 -37.12 24.82
N ASN A 232 4.12 -38.40 25.16
CA ASN A 232 5.36 -39.15 25.43
C ASN A 232 6.33 -38.44 26.41
N HIS A 233 5.81 -37.53 27.24
CA HIS A 233 6.58 -36.60 28.09
C HIS A 233 7.53 -37.31 29.06
N GLU A 234 7.17 -38.51 29.50
CA GLU A 234 7.98 -39.37 30.36
C GLU A 234 9.27 -39.89 29.70
N LYS A 235 9.43 -39.70 28.38
CA LYS A 235 10.67 -39.96 27.62
C LYS A 235 11.59 -38.74 27.50
N VAL A 236 11.12 -37.56 27.90
CA VAL A 236 11.83 -36.27 27.74
C VAL A 236 12.66 -35.96 28.99
N ASP A 237 13.95 -35.67 28.82
CA ASP A 237 14.81 -35.24 29.93
C ASP A 237 14.64 -33.74 30.22
N SER A 238 14.58 -32.92 29.18
CA SER A 238 14.60 -31.46 29.28
C SER A 238 13.60 -30.84 28.29
N LEU A 239 12.81 -29.88 28.77
CA LEU A 239 11.86 -29.10 27.95
C LEU A 239 12.08 -27.62 28.21
N LYS A 240 12.32 -26.85 27.14
CA LYS A 240 12.50 -25.40 27.18
C LYS A 240 11.50 -24.71 26.26
N LEU A 241 11.03 -23.53 26.63
CA LEU A 241 10.21 -22.65 25.79
C LEU A 241 10.97 -21.35 25.54
N SER A 242 11.04 -20.94 24.27
CA SER A 242 11.87 -19.81 23.82
C SER A 242 11.12 -18.89 22.84
N THR A 243 11.51 -17.63 22.75
CA THR A 243 11.21 -16.74 21.62
C THR A 243 12.22 -16.95 20.47
N LEU A 244 11.88 -16.52 19.24
CA LEU A 244 12.81 -16.59 18.10
C LEU A 244 14.10 -15.78 18.28
N ASP A 245 14.11 -14.74 19.10
CA ASP A 245 15.28 -13.90 19.39
C ASP A 245 16.16 -14.41 20.56
N GLY A 246 15.76 -15.52 21.20
CA GLY A 246 16.62 -16.35 22.06
C GLY A 246 16.37 -16.26 23.56
N ASP A 247 15.42 -15.44 24.01
CA ASP A 247 14.97 -15.45 25.42
C ASP A 247 14.21 -16.76 25.72
N SER A 248 14.45 -17.37 26.89
CA SER A 248 14.00 -18.74 27.16
C SER A 248 13.74 -19.07 28.63
N ILE A 249 12.88 -20.08 28.88
CA ILE A 249 12.67 -20.70 30.21
C ILE A 249 12.69 -22.23 30.12
N THR A 250 13.24 -22.89 31.14
CA THR A 250 13.14 -24.35 31.32
C THR A 250 11.86 -24.70 32.08
N LEU A 251 11.12 -25.70 31.60
CA LEU A 251 9.86 -26.16 32.19
C LEU A 251 9.99 -27.51 32.92
N CYS A 252 10.86 -28.40 32.43
CA CYS A 252 11.35 -29.58 33.13
C CYS A 252 12.79 -29.89 32.72
N SER A 253 13.50 -30.61 33.59
CA SER A 253 14.91 -30.97 33.44
C SER A 253 15.22 -32.14 34.39
N GLY A 254 15.95 -33.16 33.92
CA GLY A 254 16.13 -34.41 34.67
C GLY A 254 14.90 -35.31 34.64
N GLY A 255 14.07 -35.20 33.59
CA GLY A 255 12.82 -35.95 33.39
C GLY A 255 11.57 -35.09 33.58
N CYS A 256 10.65 -35.14 32.61
CA CYS A 256 9.37 -34.44 32.65
C CYS A 256 8.26 -35.31 33.28
N SER A 257 7.76 -34.94 34.46
CA SER A 257 6.81 -35.73 35.26
C SER A 257 5.32 -35.37 35.09
N THR A 258 5.02 -34.39 34.23
CA THR A 258 3.65 -33.94 33.90
C THR A 258 3.54 -33.60 32.43
N ASN A 259 2.48 -34.07 31.76
CA ASN A 259 2.26 -33.82 30.33
C ASN A 259 1.78 -32.39 30.01
N THR A 260 1.32 -31.64 31.01
CA THR A 260 0.66 -30.34 30.85
C THR A 260 1.47 -29.23 31.52
N PHE A 261 1.86 -28.23 30.73
CA PHE A 261 2.70 -27.12 31.15
C PHE A 261 1.94 -25.80 31.05
N THR A 262 1.83 -25.07 32.15
CA THR A 262 1.15 -23.76 32.21
C THR A 262 2.19 -22.65 32.42
N THR A 263 2.35 -21.80 31.42
CA THR A 263 3.28 -20.66 31.43
C THR A 263 2.51 -19.35 31.46
N ASN A 264 2.82 -18.49 32.42
CA ASN A 264 2.34 -17.11 32.45
C ASN A 264 3.29 -16.24 31.63
N LEU A 265 2.88 -15.81 30.44
CA LEU A 265 3.64 -14.96 29.53
C LEU A 265 3.45 -13.46 29.81
N SER A 266 2.70 -13.06 30.84
CA SER A 266 2.31 -11.65 31.03
C SER A 266 3.46 -10.69 31.39
N ALA A 267 4.60 -11.22 31.85
CA ALA A 267 5.78 -10.44 32.22
C ALA A 267 7.03 -11.33 32.25
N GLY A 268 8.20 -10.76 31.93
CA GLY A 268 9.49 -11.45 31.89
C GLY A 268 10.04 -11.57 30.46
N ALA A 269 11.06 -12.41 30.30
CA ALA A 269 11.77 -12.65 29.03
C ALA A 269 10.83 -13.04 27.87
N LEU A 270 9.85 -13.91 28.13
CA LEU A 270 8.90 -14.40 27.12
C LEU A 270 7.67 -13.51 26.90
N ALA A 271 7.70 -12.23 27.32
CA ALA A 271 6.51 -11.38 27.28
C ALA A 271 6.10 -10.99 25.84
N PRO A 272 4.85 -11.24 25.41
CA PRO A 272 4.44 -10.98 24.04
C PRO A 272 4.33 -9.47 23.77
N GLY A 273 4.94 -9.04 22.68
CA GLY A 273 4.81 -7.70 22.13
C GLY A 273 3.49 -7.50 21.37
N ASN A 274 3.24 -6.26 20.96
CA ASN A 274 2.20 -5.96 19.98
C ASN A 274 2.66 -6.46 18.60
N GLY A 275 1.91 -7.37 17.99
CA GLY A 275 2.27 -8.03 16.73
C GLY A 275 2.01 -9.53 16.77
N GLY A 276 2.65 -10.28 15.86
CA GLY A 276 2.78 -11.74 15.96
C GLY A 276 3.89 -12.11 16.92
N ASN A 277 3.68 -13.13 17.76
CA ASN A 277 4.62 -13.56 18.80
C ASN A 277 4.98 -15.04 18.59
N PRO A 278 6.03 -15.33 17.80
CA PRO A 278 6.47 -16.70 17.53
C PRO A 278 7.36 -17.22 18.65
N TYR A 279 6.98 -18.38 19.19
CA TYR A 279 7.72 -19.13 20.19
C TYR A 279 7.99 -20.55 19.71
N TYR A 280 8.96 -21.22 20.34
CA TYR A 280 9.23 -22.63 20.09
C TYR A 280 9.58 -23.39 21.36
N TYR A 281 9.26 -24.68 21.34
CA TYR A 281 9.72 -25.65 22.30
C TYR A 281 11.00 -26.33 21.82
N GLU A 282 11.96 -26.50 22.73
CA GLU A 282 13.08 -27.43 22.60
C GLU A 282 12.81 -28.63 23.50
N ILE A 283 12.67 -29.82 22.89
CA ILE A 283 12.44 -31.10 23.56
C ILE A 283 13.73 -31.91 23.47
N GLU A 284 14.35 -32.21 24.61
CA GLU A 284 15.67 -32.82 24.70
C GLU A 284 15.58 -34.21 25.34
N LEU A 285 16.07 -35.23 24.63
CA LEU A 285 16.05 -36.62 25.06
C LEU A 285 17.26 -36.98 25.95
N PRO A 286 17.18 -38.04 26.78
CA PRO A 286 18.31 -38.56 27.56
C PRO A 286 19.55 -38.96 26.73
N ASN A 287 19.38 -39.18 25.41
CA ASN A 287 20.47 -39.48 24.47
C ASN A 287 21.11 -38.22 23.84
N GLY A 288 20.62 -37.02 24.16
CA GLY A 288 21.09 -35.74 23.62
C GLY A 288 20.41 -35.27 22.33
N ARG A 289 19.55 -36.08 21.69
CA ARG A 289 18.77 -35.65 20.52
C ARG A 289 17.75 -34.57 20.89
N ARG A 290 17.42 -33.70 19.92
CA ARG A 290 16.55 -32.53 20.14
C ARG A 290 15.51 -32.36 19.04
N TYR A 291 14.27 -32.22 19.48
CA TYR A 291 13.10 -31.96 18.65
C TYR A 291 12.56 -30.55 18.91
N TYR A 292 12.03 -29.93 17.85
CA TYR A 292 11.51 -28.57 17.90
C TYR A 292 10.06 -28.52 17.44
N LYS A 293 9.21 -27.76 18.14
CA LYS A 293 7.77 -27.57 17.85
C LYS A 293 7.41 -26.10 18.05
N GLN A 294 6.79 -25.45 17.06
CA GLN A 294 6.54 -24.01 17.10
C GLN A 294 5.10 -23.66 17.50
N LEU A 295 4.90 -22.44 18.01
CA LEU A 295 3.58 -21.87 18.20
C LEU A 295 3.62 -20.35 18.01
N THR A 296 2.57 -19.80 17.39
CA THR A 296 2.44 -18.34 17.21
C THR A 296 1.01 -17.89 17.46
N PHE A 297 0.87 -16.71 18.04
CA PHE A 297 -0.38 -15.97 18.13
C PHE A 297 -0.12 -14.46 18.00
N ASN A 298 -1.12 -13.70 17.55
CA ASN A 298 -1.05 -12.24 17.57
C ASN A 298 -1.55 -11.70 18.92
N TYR A 299 -0.89 -10.68 19.45
CA TYR A 299 -1.22 -10.00 20.69
C TYR A 299 -1.11 -8.48 20.52
N GLY A 300 -1.66 -7.71 21.47
CA GLY A 300 -1.56 -6.26 21.52
C GLY A 300 -2.87 -5.51 21.24
N THR A 301 -2.79 -4.43 20.46
CA THR A 301 -3.92 -3.54 20.16
C THR A 301 -4.38 -3.76 18.72
N PHE A 302 -5.70 -3.82 18.51
CA PHE A 302 -6.30 -4.16 17.22
C PHE A 302 -7.41 -3.16 16.82
N SER A 303 -7.62 -2.96 15.53
CA SER A 303 -8.68 -2.07 15.04
C SER A 303 -10.07 -2.71 15.11
N SER A 304 -11.05 -1.95 15.61
CA SER A 304 -12.48 -2.32 15.58
C SER A 304 -13.08 -2.31 14.17
N ASN A 305 -12.42 -1.68 13.19
CA ASN A 305 -12.84 -1.69 11.79
C ASN A 305 -11.63 -1.79 10.83
N PRO A 306 -11.11 -3.01 10.56
CA PRO A 306 -9.95 -3.21 9.67
C PRO A 306 -10.16 -2.76 8.22
N GLY A 307 -11.40 -2.70 7.72
CA GLY A 307 -11.71 -2.24 6.36
C GLY A 307 -11.99 -0.73 6.25
N GLY A 308 -11.97 0.00 7.38
CA GLY A 308 -12.25 1.43 7.45
C GLY A 308 -11.01 2.31 7.29
N ILE A 309 -11.25 3.61 7.10
CA ILE A 309 -10.19 4.63 7.25
C ILE A 309 -9.78 4.67 8.72
N GLN A 310 -8.49 4.47 8.97
CA GLN A 310 -7.87 4.59 10.28
C GLN A 310 -7.51 6.06 10.52
N SER A 311 -7.97 6.65 11.62
CA SER A 311 -7.54 7.98 12.07
C SER A 311 -6.07 7.95 12.50
N ASP A 312 -5.38 9.10 12.40
CA ASP A 312 -4.09 9.35 13.04
C ASP A 312 -2.95 8.46 12.50
N VAL A 313 -3.10 7.95 11.27
CA VAL A 313 -2.11 7.10 10.59
C VAL A 313 -1.13 7.91 9.74
N GLY A 314 -1.43 9.16 9.42
CA GLY A 314 -0.49 10.02 8.71
C GLY A 314 -0.67 11.50 8.99
N ALA A 315 0.20 12.30 8.37
CA ALA A 315 0.05 13.74 8.28
C ALA A 315 0.57 14.23 6.92
N ALA A 316 -0.05 15.28 6.41
CA ALA A 316 0.19 15.82 5.08
C ALA A 316 0.59 17.29 5.13
N VAL A 317 1.52 17.68 4.24
CA VAL A 317 1.85 19.06 3.94
C VAL A 317 1.71 19.29 2.44
N LEU A 318 0.81 20.18 2.06
CA LEU A 318 0.64 20.65 0.69
C LEU A 318 1.45 21.94 0.54
N ASP A 319 2.59 21.87 -0.14
CA ASP A 319 3.47 23.01 -0.27
C ASP A 319 2.89 24.16 -1.12
N ASN A 320 3.38 25.37 -0.89
CA ASN A 320 2.98 26.55 -1.64
C ASN A 320 3.46 26.55 -3.10
N ALA A 321 4.62 25.98 -3.41
CA ALA A 321 5.27 26.17 -4.71
C ALA A 321 4.71 25.24 -5.79
N HIS A 322 4.37 23.99 -5.45
CA HIS A 322 3.79 23.04 -6.40
C HIS A 322 2.34 22.66 -6.08
N MET A 323 2.00 22.22 -4.87
CA MET A 323 0.67 21.66 -4.59
C MET A 323 -0.45 22.69 -4.50
N MET A 324 -0.19 23.88 -3.96
CA MET A 324 -1.19 24.95 -4.03
C MET A 324 -1.41 25.43 -5.48
N GLU A 325 -0.40 25.35 -6.36
CA GLU A 325 -0.60 25.58 -7.79
C GLU A 325 -1.43 24.44 -8.42
N VAL A 326 -1.15 23.16 -8.12
CA VAL A 326 -1.99 22.02 -8.58
C VAL A 326 -3.46 22.25 -8.23
N LEU A 327 -3.77 22.59 -6.97
CA LEU A 327 -5.15 22.87 -6.54
C LEU A 327 -5.76 24.07 -7.28
N SER A 328 -4.97 25.10 -7.56
CA SER A 328 -5.42 26.28 -8.30
C SER A 328 -5.74 25.94 -9.76
N ARG A 329 -4.83 25.25 -10.47
CA ARG A 329 -5.04 24.79 -11.87
C ARG A 329 -6.25 23.85 -12.00
N ILE A 330 -6.50 22.99 -11.01
CA ILE A 330 -7.69 22.13 -10.98
C ILE A 330 -8.98 22.96 -10.99
N PHE A 331 -9.04 24.06 -10.23
CA PHE A 331 -10.18 24.97 -10.21
C PHE A 331 -10.32 25.75 -11.53
N GLU A 332 -9.22 26.24 -12.11
CA GLU A 332 -9.23 26.88 -13.44
C GLU A 332 -9.78 25.95 -14.52
N ARG A 333 -9.33 24.69 -14.54
CA ARG A 333 -9.78 23.68 -15.49
C ARG A 333 -11.24 23.28 -15.29
N PHE A 334 -11.75 23.33 -14.06
CA PHE A 334 -13.19 23.21 -13.81
C PHE A 334 -13.99 24.40 -14.39
N ALA A 335 -13.48 25.63 -14.28
CA ALA A 335 -14.10 26.81 -14.89
C ALA A 335 -14.02 26.83 -16.42
N LEU A 336 -12.94 26.27 -17.00
CA LEU A 336 -12.81 25.95 -18.43
C LEU A 336 -13.77 24.83 -18.90
N ALA A 337 -14.48 24.16 -17.98
CA ALA A 337 -15.33 23.01 -18.24
C ALA A 337 -14.60 21.79 -18.86
N ASP A 338 -13.28 21.66 -18.63
CA ASP A 338 -12.49 20.46 -18.97
C ASP A 338 -13.08 19.19 -18.35
N PHE A 339 -13.74 19.34 -17.18
CA PHE A 339 -14.46 18.28 -16.50
C PHE A 339 -15.64 18.84 -15.71
N LYS A 340 -16.58 17.96 -15.38
CA LYS A 340 -17.69 18.17 -14.47
C LYS A 340 -17.39 17.61 -13.09
N VAL A 341 -17.95 18.25 -12.07
CA VAL A 341 -17.97 17.80 -10.68
C VAL A 341 -19.42 17.47 -10.34
N THR A 342 -19.69 16.26 -9.82
CA THR A 342 -21.07 15.77 -9.54
C THR A 342 -22.07 15.94 -10.71
N ASN A 343 -21.57 15.78 -11.94
CA ASN A 343 -22.26 16.04 -13.22
C ASN A 343 -22.66 17.53 -13.48
N LYS A 344 -22.23 18.46 -12.63
CA LYS A 344 -22.38 19.91 -12.78
C LYS A 344 -21.13 20.55 -13.39
N THR A 345 -21.35 21.62 -14.14
CA THR A 345 -20.34 22.59 -14.60
C THR A 345 -20.23 23.75 -13.59
N PHE A 346 -19.28 24.66 -13.78
CA PHE A 346 -19.16 25.89 -12.99
C PHE A 346 -20.47 26.69 -12.92
N ASN A 347 -21.15 26.88 -14.07
CA ASN A 347 -22.40 27.65 -14.15
C ASN A 347 -23.59 26.95 -13.47
N ASP A 348 -23.59 25.61 -13.42
CA ASP A 348 -24.62 24.84 -12.71
C ASP A 348 -24.53 25.05 -11.19
N PHE A 349 -23.31 25.11 -10.62
CA PHE A 349 -23.12 25.45 -9.20
C PHE A 349 -23.46 26.91 -8.90
N ALA A 350 -23.00 27.83 -9.76
CA ALA A 350 -23.30 29.26 -9.65
C ALA A 350 -24.81 29.57 -9.62
N SER A 351 -25.63 28.70 -10.22
CA SER A 351 -27.08 28.83 -10.33
C SER A 351 -27.88 27.87 -9.42
N GLU A 352 -27.22 27.00 -8.64
CA GLU A 352 -27.87 25.85 -7.98
C GLU A 352 -28.96 26.24 -6.96
N ARG A 353 -28.78 27.37 -6.27
CA ARG A 353 -29.60 27.76 -5.11
C ARG A 353 -30.69 28.76 -5.46
N THR A 354 -31.57 28.46 -6.41
CA THR A 354 -32.71 29.34 -6.72
C THR A 354 -33.78 29.35 -5.62
N THR A 355 -34.55 30.43 -5.53
CA THR A 355 -35.73 30.55 -4.68
C THR A 355 -36.73 31.56 -5.25
N THR A 356 -37.98 31.48 -4.77
CA THR A 356 -39.04 32.48 -4.96
C THR A 356 -39.41 33.18 -3.64
N THR A 357 -38.87 32.71 -2.50
CA THR A 357 -39.16 33.20 -1.15
C THR A 357 -38.34 34.45 -0.86
N ARG A 358 -39.00 35.58 -0.58
CA ARG A 358 -38.36 36.89 -0.38
C ARG A 358 -38.23 37.26 1.10
N ARG A 359 -37.25 38.12 1.41
CA ARG A 359 -37.01 38.65 2.76
C ARG A 359 -38.11 39.66 3.18
N PRO A 360 -38.60 39.61 4.43
CA PRO A 360 -39.49 40.64 4.97
C PRO A 360 -38.83 42.04 4.89
N GLY A 361 -39.54 43.00 4.30
CA GLY A 361 -39.05 44.36 4.05
C GLY A 361 -38.67 44.64 2.59
N CYS A 362 -38.47 43.61 1.77
CA CYS A 362 -38.39 43.74 0.32
C CYS A 362 -39.77 44.11 -0.27
N ILE A 363 -39.77 44.69 -1.47
CA ILE A 363 -40.95 45.07 -2.24
C ILE A 363 -41.76 43.81 -2.56
N ASP A 364 -43.02 43.81 -2.11
CA ASP A 364 -43.97 42.81 -2.54
C ASP A 364 -44.29 42.97 -4.03
N THR A 365 -44.33 41.86 -4.77
CA THR A 365 -44.59 41.75 -6.21
C THR A 365 -45.94 41.10 -6.51
N THR A 366 -46.74 40.82 -5.49
CA THR A 366 -48.14 40.45 -5.67
C THR A 366 -48.84 41.55 -6.48
N ASN A 367 -49.59 41.13 -7.49
CA ASN A 367 -50.27 41.96 -8.50
C ASN A 367 -49.33 42.72 -9.46
N ILE A 368 -48.06 42.33 -9.58
CA ILE A 368 -47.26 42.67 -10.75
C ILE A 368 -47.58 41.66 -11.84
N ASP A 369 -48.32 42.09 -12.85
CA ASP A 369 -48.74 41.27 -13.99
C ASP A 369 -47.98 41.71 -15.26
N SER A 370 -47.56 40.75 -16.08
CA SER A 370 -47.14 41.04 -17.46
C SER A 370 -48.34 40.95 -18.39
N GLY A 371 -48.40 41.84 -19.39
CA GLY A 371 -49.58 41.98 -20.26
C GLY A 371 -49.99 40.69 -21.01
N ASP A 372 -49.03 39.81 -21.28
CA ASP A 372 -49.23 38.54 -21.99
C ASP A 372 -49.37 37.33 -21.03
N SER A 373 -48.99 37.45 -19.75
CA SER A 373 -49.12 36.38 -18.77
C SER A 373 -49.10 36.89 -17.31
N PRO A 374 -50.27 37.00 -16.63
CA PRO A 374 -50.37 37.66 -15.33
C PRO A 374 -49.76 36.87 -14.15
N SER A 375 -49.55 35.55 -14.25
CA SER A 375 -49.05 34.74 -13.13
C SER A 375 -47.53 34.79 -12.90
N SER A 376 -46.76 35.36 -13.82
CA SER A 376 -45.30 35.14 -13.93
C SER A 376 -44.42 35.91 -12.93
N TYR A 377 -44.82 37.12 -12.51
CA TYR A 377 -43.99 37.98 -11.63
C TYR A 377 -44.39 37.91 -10.14
N HIS A 378 -45.46 37.18 -9.81
CA HIS A 378 -45.83 36.87 -8.43
C HIS A 378 -44.88 35.84 -7.80
N ALA A 379 -44.25 34.98 -8.63
CA ALA A 379 -43.30 33.95 -8.21
C ALA A 379 -42.18 33.78 -9.26
N PHE A 380 -41.25 34.74 -9.31
CA PHE A 380 -40.03 34.64 -10.12
C PHE A 380 -38.92 33.93 -9.35
N GLU A 381 -38.14 33.10 -10.05
CA GLU A 381 -36.94 32.48 -9.48
C GLU A 381 -35.72 33.41 -9.60
N TYR A 382 -34.93 33.44 -8.52
CA TYR A 382 -33.65 34.14 -8.41
C TYR A 382 -32.70 33.39 -7.46
N ILE A 383 -31.40 33.64 -7.54
CA ILE A 383 -30.37 32.89 -6.80
C ILE A 383 -30.21 33.45 -5.37
N ARG A 384 -30.37 32.56 -4.38
CA ARG A 384 -30.50 32.83 -2.93
C ARG A 384 -29.20 33.24 -2.22
N SER A 385 -28.05 33.28 -2.88
CA SER A 385 -26.78 33.77 -2.32
C SER A 385 -26.54 35.28 -2.54
N TYR A 386 -27.35 35.95 -3.37
CA TYR A 386 -27.11 37.34 -3.79
C TYR A 386 -28.07 38.33 -3.13
N GLY A 387 -27.60 39.06 -2.10
CA GLY A 387 -28.43 40.05 -1.41
C GLY A 387 -27.82 40.72 -0.18
N ASN A 388 -28.47 41.78 0.31
CA ASN A 388 -27.97 42.65 1.40
C ASN A 388 -28.43 42.19 2.81
N GLY A 389 -28.34 40.88 3.08
CA GLY A 389 -28.74 40.25 4.34
C GLY A 389 -27.75 40.45 5.50
N THR A 390 -28.26 40.62 6.73
CA THR A 390 -27.45 40.71 7.96
C THR A 390 -27.69 39.47 8.84
N GLY A 391 -26.84 38.45 8.72
CA GLY A 391 -26.98 37.20 9.48
C GLY A 391 -25.76 36.27 9.33
N ALA A 392 -25.67 35.26 10.19
CA ALA A 392 -24.55 34.30 10.22
C ALA A 392 -24.50 33.38 8.98
N TYR A 393 -25.62 33.23 8.27
CA TYR A 393 -25.65 32.84 6.87
C TYR A 393 -26.13 34.05 6.08
N SER A 394 -25.33 34.52 5.12
CA SER A 394 -25.71 35.59 4.19
C SER A 394 -26.66 35.04 3.13
N GLU A 395 -27.87 34.65 3.55
CA GLU A 395 -28.95 34.26 2.65
C GLU A 395 -29.42 35.51 1.90
N GLY A 396 -28.84 35.71 0.73
CA GLY A 396 -29.11 36.80 -0.20
C GLY A 396 -30.49 36.66 -0.84
N TYR A 397 -31.52 37.07 -0.11
CA TYR A 397 -32.89 37.13 -0.59
C TYR A 397 -33.16 38.37 -1.49
N GLY A 398 -32.21 38.70 -2.38
CA GLY A 398 -32.17 39.95 -3.13
C GLY A 398 -31.51 41.10 -2.35
N TYR A 399 -31.10 42.13 -3.08
CA TYR A 399 -30.61 43.39 -2.53
C TYR A 399 -31.80 44.35 -2.47
N CYS A 400 -32.37 44.57 -1.28
CA CYS A 400 -33.64 45.28 -1.13
C CYS A 400 -33.49 46.68 -0.51
N GLY A 401 -34.38 47.60 -0.87
CA GLY A 401 -34.58 48.88 -0.18
C GLY A 401 -33.64 50.03 -0.59
N PHE A 402 -33.11 50.03 -1.82
CA PHE A 402 -32.41 51.20 -2.34
C PHE A 402 -33.40 52.33 -2.65
N PHE A 403 -32.97 53.59 -2.51
CA PHE A 403 -33.88 54.74 -2.59
C PHE A 403 -33.32 55.85 -3.48
N ILE A 404 -34.10 56.29 -4.46
CA ILE A 404 -33.85 57.51 -5.25
C ILE A 404 -34.89 58.56 -4.84
N ASN A 405 -34.45 59.77 -4.53
CA ASN A 405 -35.33 60.89 -4.15
C ASN A 405 -35.42 61.93 -5.29
N ASN A 406 -36.62 62.44 -5.51
CA ASN A 406 -36.98 63.55 -6.40
C ASN A 406 -36.44 63.41 -7.83
N TYR A 407 -36.52 62.19 -8.40
CA TYR A 407 -35.94 61.90 -9.71
C TYR A 407 -36.77 62.53 -10.84
N GLY A 408 -36.19 63.51 -11.53
CA GLY A 408 -36.81 64.23 -12.63
C GLY A 408 -36.86 63.41 -13.93
N THR A 409 -38.05 62.97 -14.33
CA THR A 409 -38.32 62.15 -15.52
C THR A 409 -38.63 62.98 -16.79
N GLY A 410 -38.44 64.30 -16.74
CA GLY A 410 -38.92 65.25 -17.75
C GLY A 410 -40.44 65.45 -17.80
N LEU A 411 -41.22 64.46 -17.34
CA LEU A 411 -42.69 64.48 -17.25
C LEU A 411 -43.23 64.72 -15.82
N GLY A 412 -42.32 64.79 -14.84
CA GLY A 412 -42.57 65.03 -13.41
C GLY A 412 -41.38 64.62 -12.55
N SER A 413 -41.54 64.60 -11.23
CA SER A 413 -40.62 63.92 -10.32
C SER A 413 -41.35 62.99 -9.36
N ALA A 414 -40.64 61.95 -8.91
CA ALA A 414 -41.11 60.95 -7.96
C ALA A 414 -39.92 60.34 -7.20
N ASP A 415 -40.20 59.73 -6.05
CA ASP A 415 -39.27 58.90 -5.30
C ASP A 415 -39.45 57.43 -5.70
N PHE A 416 -38.36 56.67 -5.70
CA PHE A 416 -38.34 55.26 -6.09
C PHE A 416 -37.63 54.43 -5.02
N THR A 417 -38.34 53.46 -4.44
CA THR A 417 -37.70 52.34 -3.73
C THR A 417 -37.42 51.23 -4.74
N ILE A 418 -36.23 50.61 -4.70
CA ILE A 418 -35.80 49.60 -5.68
C ILE A 418 -35.16 48.41 -4.97
N ASP A 419 -35.57 47.22 -5.41
CA ASP A 419 -34.98 45.94 -5.06
C ASP A 419 -34.35 45.30 -6.32
N VAL A 420 -33.26 44.55 -6.15
CA VAL A 420 -32.56 43.86 -7.25
C VAL A 420 -32.29 42.39 -6.91
N TYR A 421 -32.59 41.52 -7.87
CA TYR A 421 -32.50 40.07 -7.75
C TYR A 421 -31.65 39.50 -8.90
N VAL A 422 -30.62 38.72 -8.59
CA VAL A 422 -29.79 38.02 -9.58
C VAL A 422 -30.51 36.73 -9.99
N ARG A 423 -30.85 36.58 -11.28
CA ARG A 423 -31.63 35.43 -11.79
C ARG A 423 -30.77 34.34 -12.41
N SER A 424 -29.62 34.69 -12.98
CA SER A 424 -28.64 33.76 -13.52
C SER A 424 -27.22 34.31 -13.31
N MET A 425 -26.22 33.44 -13.34
CA MET A 425 -24.84 33.82 -13.61
C MET A 425 -24.29 32.93 -14.72
N THR A 426 -23.72 33.56 -15.76
CA THR A 426 -23.07 32.89 -16.89
C THR A 426 -21.61 33.32 -16.96
N VAL A 427 -20.72 32.35 -16.80
CA VAL A 427 -19.28 32.48 -17.06
C VAL A 427 -18.96 31.56 -18.24
N ASN A 428 -18.56 32.14 -19.37
CA ASN A 428 -18.09 31.36 -20.52
C ASN A 428 -16.73 30.72 -20.19
N PRO A 429 -16.39 29.50 -20.64
CA PRO A 429 -15.07 28.90 -20.40
C PRO A 429 -13.89 29.78 -20.86
N THR A 430 -14.02 30.42 -22.02
CA THR A 430 -13.00 31.28 -22.61
C THR A 430 -13.60 32.58 -23.14
N VAL A 431 -12.75 33.61 -23.25
CA VAL A 431 -13.06 34.89 -23.90
C VAL A 431 -12.25 35.07 -25.18
N GLY A 432 -12.83 35.75 -26.17
CA GLY A 432 -12.15 36.13 -27.41
C GLY A 432 -11.49 34.95 -28.14
N SER A 433 -10.17 35.03 -28.33
CA SER A 433 -9.37 34.03 -29.04
C SER A 433 -8.93 32.85 -28.17
N GLY A 434 -9.81 32.35 -27.30
CA GLY A 434 -9.55 31.17 -26.45
C GLY A 434 -8.75 31.45 -25.18
N VAL A 435 -8.77 32.68 -24.65
CA VAL A 435 -8.15 33.00 -23.34
C VAL A 435 -9.03 32.42 -22.23
N PRO A 436 -8.50 31.67 -21.24
CA PRO A 436 -9.27 31.20 -20.08
C PRO A 436 -9.97 32.37 -19.38
N ASN A 437 -11.27 32.21 -19.07
CA ASN A 437 -12.04 33.31 -18.47
C ASN A 437 -11.80 33.47 -16.96
N VAL A 438 -11.42 32.38 -16.28
CA VAL A 438 -11.12 32.36 -14.85
C VAL A 438 -9.72 31.81 -14.61
N ASP A 439 -8.91 32.57 -13.89
CA ASP A 439 -7.60 32.17 -13.35
C ASP A 439 -7.66 32.27 -11.82
N ALA A 440 -6.95 31.39 -11.11
CA ALA A 440 -6.92 31.36 -9.66
C ALA A 440 -5.51 31.09 -9.13
N ASN A 441 -5.19 31.65 -7.96
CA ASN A 441 -3.93 31.41 -7.28
C ASN A 441 -4.12 31.38 -5.75
N LEU A 442 -3.76 30.25 -5.13
CA LEU A 442 -3.78 30.04 -3.69
C LEU A 442 -2.36 30.01 -3.12
N ALA A 443 -2.10 30.76 -2.05
CA ALA A 443 -0.78 30.76 -1.39
C ALA A 443 -0.90 30.91 0.14
N ALA A 444 0.00 30.30 0.90
CA ALA A 444 0.02 30.34 2.35
C ALA A 444 0.87 31.51 2.88
N TYR A 445 0.32 32.26 3.83
CA TYR A 445 0.98 33.40 4.47
C TYR A 445 0.90 33.29 5.99
N ASP A 446 2.02 33.62 6.64
CA ASP A 446 2.09 33.86 8.08
C ASP A 446 3.09 35.01 8.32
N ASN A 447 2.56 36.22 8.49
CA ASN A 447 3.33 37.43 8.79
C ASN A 447 2.50 38.33 9.73
N GLY A 448 2.24 37.84 10.94
CA GLY A 448 1.37 38.51 11.93
C GLY A 448 -0.13 38.25 11.76
N SER A 449 -0.52 37.55 10.70
CA SER A 449 -1.85 36.93 10.53
C SER A 449 -1.68 35.69 9.66
N PRO A 450 -1.97 34.48 10.18
CA PRO A 450 -1.94 33.26 9.37
C PRO A 450 -3.18 33.15 8.48
N GLY A 451 -3.03 32.66 7.26
CA GLY A 451 -4.13 32.44 6.33
C GLY A 451 -3.68 31.93 4.96
N LEU A 452 -4.64 31.49 4.16
CA LEU A 452 -4.46 31.44 2.71
C LEU A 452 -4.74 32.83 2.12
N GLY A 453 -3.86 33.30 1.27
CA GLY A 453 -4.19 34.29 0.25
C GLY A 453 -4.87 33.58 -0.93
N ALA A 454 -5.95 34.16 -1.42
CA ALA A 454 -6.65 33.69 -2.61
C ALA A 454 -6.82 34.86 -3.58
N ASP A 455 -6.16 34.76 -4.73
CA ASP A 455 -6.36 35.63 -5.88
C ASP A 455 -7.31 34.94 -6.85
N ILE A 456 -8.41 35.61 -7.21
CA ILE A 456 -9.34 35.20 -8.27
C ILE A 456 -9.26 36.22 -9.40
N ASN A 457 -9.19 35.73 -10.62
CA ASN A 457 -9.00 36.53 -11.81
C ASN A 457 -10.13 36.22 -12.78
N GLY A 458 -10.80 37.26 -13.27
CA GLY A 458 -11.90 37.15 -14.22
C GLY A 458 -11.64 38.00 -15.46
N HIS A 459 -12.27 37.62 -16.58
CA HIS A 459 -12.27 38.44 -17.79
C HIS A 459 -13.68 38.91 -18.16
N GLN A 460 -14.69 38.04 -18.13
CA GLN A 460 -16.07 38.35 -18.47
C GLN A 460 -17.07 37.47 -17.70
N VAL A 461 -17.99 38.10 -16.98
CA VAL A 461 -19.10 37.48 -16.27
C VAL A 461 -20.36 38.19 -16.71
N ALA A 462 -21.43 37.45 -17.02
CA ALA A 462 -22.74 37.99 -17.35
C ALA A 462 -23.80 37.52 -16.34
N LEU A 463 -24.65 38.44 -15.89
CA LEU A 463 -25.70 38.19 -14.90
C LEU A 463 -27.04 38.68 -15.47
N ASP A 464 -28.08 37.84 -15.49
CA ASP A 464 -29.43 38.34 -15.71
C ASP A 464 -29.99 38.91 -14.40
N LEU A 465 -30.39 40.18 -14.43
CA LEU A 465 -30.95 40.88 -13.27
C LEU A 465 -32.45 41.11 -13.44
N LEU A 466 -33.19 41.03 -12.33
CA LEU A 466 -34.55 41.56 -12.21
C LEU A 466 -34.53 42.69 -11.17
N LEU A 467 -34.91 43.88 -11.60
CA LEU A 467 -35.05 45.07 -10.76
C LEU A 467 -36.55 45.32 -10.55
N VAL A 468 -36.98 45.40 -9.30
CA VAL A 468 -38.35 45.74 -8.94
C VAL A 468 -38.33 47.12 -8.30
N SER A 469 -38.93 48.09 -8.98
CA SER A 469 -39.15 49.43 -8.43
C SER A 469 -40.56 49.56 -7.85
N LYS A 470 -40.69 50.41 -6.84
CA LYS A 470 -41.95 50.88 -6.26
C LYS A 470 -41.90 52.41 -6.16
N LEU A 471 -42.89 53.09 -6.71
CA LEU A 471 -43.02 54.56 -6.68
C LEU A 471 -43.58 55.06 -5.35
N SER A 472 -43.19 56.27 -4.98
CA SER A 472 -43.68 57.03 -3.82
C SER A 472 -43.53 58.54 -4.05
N ASP A 473 -44.40 59.33 -3.41
CA ASP A 473 -44.40 60.81 -3.45
C ASP A 473 -44.34 61.38 -4.88
N VAL A 474 -45.27 60.93 -5.72
CA VAL A 474 -45.39 61.40 -7.11
C VAL A 474 -45.91 62.85 -7.12
N CYS A 475 -45.01 63.81 -7.33
CA CYS A 475 -45.33 65.23 -7.17
C CYS A 475 -46.41 65.71 -8.15
N GLY A 476 -47.44 66.38 -7.60
CA GLY A 476 -48.70 66.69 -8.29
C GLY A 476 -48.60 67.64 -9.49
N PHE A 477 -49.67 67.64 -10.30
CA PHE A 477 -49.81 68.38 -11.58
C PHE A 477 -48.83 67.98 -12.70
N CYS A 478 -48.21 66.80 -12.60
CA CYS A 478 -47.33 66.22 -13.60
C CYS A 478 -48.03 65.12 -14.43
N LEU A 479 -47.58 64.89 -15.68
CA LEU A 479 -48.15 63.86 -16.56
C LEU A 479 -47.95 62.43 -16.01
N LEU A 480 -46.90 62.22 -15.20
CA LEU A 480 -46.69 61.00 -14.41
C LEU A 480 -47.95 60.60 -13.63
N ALA A 481 -48.50 61.52 -12.84
CA ALA A 481 -49.59 61.25 -11.89
C ALA A 481 -50.94 60.93 -12.55
N VAL A 482 -51.03 61.02 -13.88
CA VAL A 482 -52.20 60.63 -14.68
C VAL A 482 -52.09 59.18 -15.16
N VAL A 483 -50.91 58.58 -15.07
CA VAL A 483 -50.51 57.30 -15.69
C VAL A 483 -49.94 56.30 -14.66
N LEU A 484 -49.29 56.79 -13.61
CA LEU A 484 -48.72 56.04 -12.49
C LEU A 484 -49.12 56.71 -11.17
N GLY A 485 -49.56 55.92 -10.19
CA GLY A 485 -49.92 56.37 -8.85
C GLY A 485 -48.88 56.05 -7.78
N ASP A 486 -49.04 56.63 -6.60
CA ASP A 486 -48.24 56.26 -5.43
C ASP A 486 -48.40 54.76 -5.11
N ASN A 487 -47.28 54.09 -4.83
CA ASN A 487 -47.16 52.65 -4.62
C ASN A 487 -47.31 51.77 -5.87
N ASP A 488 -47.41 52.33 -7.09
CA ASP A 488 -47.25 51.52 -8.29
C ASP A 488 -45.88 50.85 -8.34
N LYS A 489 -45.85 49.66 -8.92
CA LYS A 489 -44.68 48.78 -8.99
C LYS A 489 -44.34 48.53 -10.46
N ILE A 490 -43.06 48.58 -10.81
CA ILE A 490 -42.58 48.28 -12.17
C ILE A 490 -41.39 47.32 -12.07
N ALA A 491 -41.46 46.22 -12.80
CA ALA A 491 -40.41 45.22 -12.91
C ALA A 491 -39.65 45.37 -14.23
N PHE A 492 -38.32 45.47 -14.14
CA PHE A 492 -37.40 45.57 -15.26
C PHE A 492 -36.46 44.36 -15.28
N THR A 493 -36.17 43.83 -16.45
CA THR A 493 -35.03 42.94 -16.67
C THR A 493 -33.84 43.76 -17.13
N ALA A 494 -32.64 43.46 -16.65
CA ALA A 494 -31.39 44.01 -17.17
C ALA A 494 -30.32 42.92 -17.23
N GLN A 495 -29.17 43.23 -17.80
CA GLN A 495 -27.99 42.37 -17.72
C GLN A 495 -26.83 43.18 -17.14
N ALA A 496 -26.07 42.59 -16.22
CA ALA A 496 -24.81 43.13 -15.76
C ALA A 496 -23.67 42.31 -16.37
N VAL A 497 -22.77 42.97 -17.11
CA VAL A 497 -21.71 42.30 -17.89
C VAL A 497 -20.36 42.94 -17.59
N MET A 498 -19.37 42.11 -17.24
CA MET A 498 -17.98 42.54 -17.06
C MET A 498 -17.25 42.71 -18.40
N ASP A 499 -16.44 43.77 -18.51
CA ASP A 499 -15.59 44.14 -19.66
C ASP A 499 -16.41 44.22 -20.97
N TYR A 500 -17.64 44.76 -20.90
CA TYR A 500 -18.63 44.74 -21.99
C TYR A 500 -18.18 45.51 -23.24
N ASP A 501 -17.74 46.76 -23.09
CA ASP A 501 -17.11 47.57 -24.15
C ASP A 501 -15.59 47.30 -24.25
N GLY A 502 -15.08 46.30 -23.52
CA GLY A 502 -13.66 45.95 -23.42
C GLY A 502 -13.12 45.20 -24.63
N SER A 503 -11.78 45.20 -24.76
CA SER A 503 -11.10 44.25 -25.66
C SER A 503 -11.00 42.90 -24.95
N PRO A 504 -11.57 41.80 -25.49
CA PRO A 504 -11.60 40.52 -24.80
C PRO A 504 -10.21 40.06 -24.33
N GLY A 505 -10.04 39.95 -23.01
CA GLY A 505 -8.78 39.51 -22.38
C GLY A 505 -8.18 40.46 -21.33
N ASN A 506 -8.84 41.54 -20.93
CA ASN A 506 -8.40 42.34 -19.77
C ASN A 506 -8.54 41.52 -18.47
N ARG A 507 -7.45 41.25 -17.76
CA ARG A 507 -7.46 40.46 -16.50
C ARG A 507 -7.91 41.34 -15.33
N LYS A 508 -9.08 41.07 -14.75
CA LYS A 508 -9.58 41.74 -13.54
C LYS A 508 -9.22 40.90 -12.31
N ILE A 509 -8.35 41.40 -11.44
CA ILE A 509 -7.89 40.69 -10.23
C ILE A 509 -8.78 41.05 -9.04
N SER A 510 -9.13 40.06 -8.22
CA SER A 510 -9.67 40.23 -6.87
C SER A 510 -8.87 39.41 -5.86
N ARG A 511 -8.67 39.94 -4.65
CA ARG A 511 -7.85 39.32 -3.59
C ARG A 511 -8.61 39.20 -2.28
N ALA A 512 -8.53 38.02 -1.67
CA ALA A 512 -9.10 37.70 -0.36
C ALA A 512 -8.07 37.02 0.57
N ARG A 513 -8.34 37.05 1.88
CA ARG A 513 -7.74 36.12 2.84
C ARG A 513 -8.77 35.09 3.30
N VAL A 514 -8.41 33.82 3.19
CA VAL A 514 -9.23 32.66 3.51
C VAL A 514 -8.66 31.92 4.72
N ILE A 515 -9.54 31.54 5.64
CA ILE A 515 -9.28 30.60 6.72
C ILE A 515 -9.86 29.24 6.28
N PRO A 516 -9.02 28.29 5.86
CA PRO A 516 -9.48 26.93 5.56
C PRO A 516 -9.78 26.18 6.86
N THR A 517 -10.87 25.43 6.88
CA THR A 517 -11.27 24.57 7.99
C THR A 517 -11.69 23.19 7.45
N THR A 518 -11.82 22.22 8.35
CA THR A 518 -12.21 20.84 8.06
C THR A 518 -13.25 20.35 9.06
N ASP A 519 -14.30 19.69 8.57
CA ASP A 519 -15.37 19.16 9.42
C ASP A 519 -15.07 17.74 9.97
N THR A 520 -16.01 17.12 10.69
CA THR A 520 -15.87 15.73 11.16
C THR A 520 -15.84 14.70 10.01
N ASN A 521 -16.41 15.04 8.85
CA ASN A 521 -16.44 14.20 7.67
C ASN A 521 -15.14 14.32 6.84
N GLY A 522 -14.27 15.29 7.14
CA GLY A 522 -13.04 15.56 6.38
C GLY A 522 -13.27 16.44 5.16
N GLN A 523 -14.43 17.08 5.07
CA GLN A 523 -14.75 18.08 4.05
C GLN A 523 -14.06 19.39 4.40
N MET A 524 -13.46 20.04 3.41
CA MET A 524 -12.91 21.37 3.54
C MET A 524 -14.00 22.42 3.42
N ALA A 525 -13.89 23.49 4.21
CA ALA A 525 -14.66 24.72 4.05
C ALA A 525 -13.72 25.92 4.06
N PHE A 526 -13.99 26.89 3.19
CA PHE A 526 -13.21 28.12 3.08
C PHE A 526 -14.06 29.27 3.61
N ASN A 527 -13.54 30.00 4.58
CA ASN A 527 -14.22 31.13 5.22
C ASN A 527 -13.37 32.38 5.00
N ILE A 528 -13.93 33.45 4.43
CA ILE A 528 -13.17 34.68 4.21
C ILE A 528 -13.00 35.41 5.55
N LYS A 529 -11.79 35.92 5.83
CA LYS A 529 -11.47 36.68 7.04
C LYS A 529 -12.25 38.00 7.05
N THR A 530 -13.06 38.22 8.08
CA THR A 530 -13.87 39.45 8.25
C THR A 530 -13.57 40.17 9.57
N PRO A 531 -13.51 41.51 9.61
CA PRO A 531 -13.53 42.44 8.47
C PRO A 531 -12.23 42.34 7.63
N PHE A 532 -12.22 43.01 6.48
CA PHE A 532 -10.98 43.24 5.73
C PHE A 532 -10.01 44.10 6.54
N GLN A 533 -8.72 43.78 6.46
CA GLN A 533 -7.66 44.45 7.21
C GLN A 533 -6.63 45.03 6.24
N THR A 534 -6.61 46.35 6.12
CA THR A 534 -5.63 47.10 5.29
C THR A 534 -4.21 47.09 5.88
N ASP A 535 -4.06 46.68 7.14
CA ASP A 535 -2.76 46.44 7.79
C ASP A 535 -2.19 45.02 7.52
N ASP A 536 -2.89 44.21 6.72
CA ASP A 536 -2.52 42.83 6.44
C ASP A 536 -1.49 42.74 5.30
N PRO A 537 -0.25 42.25 5.55
CA PRO A 537 0.88 42.42 4.63
C PRO A 537 0.82 41.60 3.32
N TYR A 538 -0.26 40.88 3.06
CA TYR A 538 -0.55 40.28 1.74
C TYR A 538 -1.12 41.30 0.73
N PHE A 539 -1.74 42.37 1.23
CA PHE A 539 -2.31 43.46 0.43
C PHE A 539 -1.29 44.59 0.29
N THR A 540 -0.06 44.27 -0.11
CA THR A 540 1.07 45.22 -0.20
C THR A 540 1.02 46.10 -1.46
N LEU A 541 -0.11 46.76 -1.67
CA LEU A 541 -0.36 47.75 -2.72
C LEU A 541 -0.56 49.14 -2.09
N ASN A 542 -0.11 50.20 -2.76
CA ASN A 542 -0.55 51.56 -2.44
C ASN A 542 -1.84 51.85 -3.22
N ASP A 543 -2.90 51.10 -2.93
CA ASP A 543 -4.18 51.21 -3.65
C ASP A 543 -5.04 52.33 -3.04
N PRO A 544 -5.54 53.29 -3.84
CA PRO A 544 -6.29 54.44 -3.33
C PRO A 544 -7.65 54.10 -2.71
N ASP A 545 -8.20 52.90 -2.95
CA ASP A 545 -9.53 52.50 -2.46
C ASP A 545 -9.50 51.80 -1.09
N GLU A 546 -8.32 51.64 -0.47
CA GLU A 546 -8.14 50.97 0.83
C GLU A 546 -8.41 51.91 2.02
N VAL A 547 -9.43 51.58 2.82
CA VAL A 547 -9.81 52.30 4.04
C VAL A 547 -9.72 51.38 5.25
N ALA A 548 -8.99 51.80 6.29
CA ALA A 548 -8.83 51.00 7.50
C ALA A 548 -10.17 50.84 8.25
N GLY A 549 -10.59 49.59 8.49
CA GLY A 549 -11.85 49.26 9.15
C GLY A 549 -13.06 49.09 8.21
N ASP A 550 -12.83 48.93 6.90
CA ASP A 550 -13.87 48.72 5.91
C ASP A 550 -14.63 47.38 6.07
N PRO A 551 -15.97 47.35 5.97
CA PRO A 551 -16.77 46.12 6.05
C PRO A 551 -16.74 45.24 4.78
N ARG A 552 -16.08 45.68 3.69
CA ARG A 552 -15.79 44.85 2.51
C ARG A 552 -15.01 43.59 2.93
N ARG A 553 -15.04 42.55 2.07
CA ARG A 553 -14.29 41.29 2.27
C ARG A 553 -13.12 41.06 1.31
N PHE A 554 -12.99 41.90 0.30
CA PHE A 554 -12.10 41.72 -0.86
C PHE A 554 -11.47 43.04 -1.28
N HIS A 555 -10.27 42.95 -1.87
CA HIS A 555 -9.88 43.92 -2.90
C HIS A 555 -10.70 43.61 -4.16
N MET A 556 -11.49 44.58 -4.63
CA MET A 556 -12.52 44.37 -5.67
C MET A 556 -12.65 45.50 -6.69
N SER A 557 -11.87 46.58 -6.59
CA SER A 557 -11.98 47.73 -7.50
C SER A 557 -11.78 47.37 -9.00
N PRO A 558 -10.91 46.42 -9.39
CA PRO A 558 -10.82 45.96 -10.78
C PRO A 558 -12.04 45.16 -11.25
N TRP A 559 -12.91 44.70 -10.35
CA TRP A 559 -14.16 44.02 -10.69
C TRP A 559 -15.35 44.98 -10.69
N THR A 560 -15.40 45.94 -9.77
CA THR A 560 -16.53 46.88 -9.67
C THR A 560 -16.53 47.95 -10.75
N ASN A 561 -15.35 48.39 -11.18
CA ASN A 561 -15.18 49.52 -12.10
C ASN A 561 -15.37 49.13 -13.57
N ASP A 562 -15.53 47.84 -13.84
CA ASP A 562 -15.55 47.22 -15.17
C ASP A 562 -16.82 46.35 -15.41
N ILE A 563 -17.90 46.55 -14.64
CA ILE A 563 -19.20 45.90 -14.87
C ILE A 563 -20.21 46.92 -15.36
N ASP A 564 -20.75 46.73 -16.56
CA ASP A 564 -21.78 47.59 -17.14
C ASP A 564 -23.17 46.99 -16.96
N VAL A 565 -24.16 47.82 -16.60
CA VAL A 565 -25.58 47.43 -16.54
C VAL A 565 -26.27 47.88 -17.83
N ILE A 566 -26.59 46.89 -18.68
CA ILE A 566 -27.09 47.04 -20.04
C ILE A 566 -28.49 46.40 -20.18
N ASN A 567 -29.12 46.58 -21.35
CA ASN A 567 -30.36 45.90 -21.74
C ASN A 567 -31.53 46.06 -20.73
N LEU A 568 -31.56 47.17 -20.00
CA LEU A 568 -32.57 47.48 -18.99
C LEU A 568 -33.92 47.80 -19.65
N ASP A 569 -34.85 46.85 -19.57
CA ASP A 569 -36.15 46.87 -20.25
C ASP A 569 -37.29 46.48 -19.29
N ALA A 570 -38.44 47.18 -19.39
CA ALA A 570 -39.57 47.01 -18.47
C ALA A 570 -40.54 45.93 -18.98
N LYS A 571 -40.92 45.00 -18.09
CA LYS A 571 -41.66 43.78 -18.48
C LYS A 571 -43.04 43.63 -17.83
N ALA A 572 -43.25 44.22 -16.65
CA ALA A 572 -44.49 44.07 -15.90
C ALA A 572 -44.73 45.26 -14.95
N SER A 573 -45.99 45.55 -14.64
CA SER A 573 -46.37 46.69 -13.79
C SER A 573 -47.78 46.54 -13.22
N THR A 574 -48.01 47.03 -12.00
CA THR A 574 -49.37 47.10 -11.40
C THR A 574 -50.35 47.97 -12.20
N ALA A 575 -49.85 48.99 -12.90
CA ALA A 575 -50.67 49.95 -13.65
C ALA A 575 -51.13 49.46 -15.05
N GLY A 576 -50.64 48.32 -15.55
CA GLY A 576 -51.00 47.77 -16.88
C GLY A 576 -50.60 48.63 -18.10
N ILE A 577 -49.63 49.53 -17.93
CA ILE A 577 -49.40 50.69 -18.81
C ILE A 577 -48.77 50.41 -20.20
N PHE A 578 -48.23 49.23 -20.46
CA PHE A 578 -47.41 48.96 -21.67
C PHE A 578 -48.14 49.03 -23.02
N SER A 579 -49.46 49.25 -23.03
CA SER A 579 -50.28 49.32 -24.26
C SER A 579 -50.35 50.70 -24.93
N TRP A 580 -49.67 51.73 -24.38
CA TRP A 580 -49.82 53.13 -24.80
C TRP A 580 -48.48 53.69 -25.34
N GLY A 581 -48.45 54.12 -26.61
CA GLY A 581 -47.19 54.37 -27.33
C GLY A 581 -46.26 55.46 -26.77
N PHE A 582 -46.76 56.47 -26.05
CA PHE A 582 -45.90 57.51 -25.44
C PHE A 582 -45.28 57.09 -24.10
N ILE A 583 -45.71 55.96 -23.52
CA ILE A 583 -45.21 55.48 -22.23
C ILE A 583 -43.82 54.84 -22.39
N GLY A 584 -43.42 54.44 -23.61
CA GLY A 584 -42.06 53.97 -23.90
C GLY A 584 -40.98 55.00 -23.53
N ASP A 585 -41.17 56.27 -23.87
CA ASP A 585 -40.23 57.35 -23.56
C ASP A 585 -40.13 57.60 -22.03
N LEU A 586 -41.25 57.50 -21.32
CA LEU A 586 -41.32 57.57 -19.86
C LEU A 586 -40.57 56.39 -19.21
N ILE A 587 -40.83 55.17 -19.67
CA ILE A 587 -40.15 53.96 -19.21
C ILE A 587 -38.64 54.07 -19.44
N ALA A 588 -38.21 54.55 -20.61
CA ALA A 588 -36.80 54.77 -20.93
C ALA A 588 -36.14 55.83 -20.02
N SER A 589 -36.86 56.89 -19.66
CA SER A 589 -36.38 57.88 -18.68
C SER A 589 -36.23 57.28 -17.28
N ILE A 590 -37.22 56.52 -16.79
CA ILE A 590 -37.14 55.84 -15.49
C ILE A 590 -35.98 54.83 -15.48
N ALA A 591 -35.86 54.02 -16.54
CA ALA A 591 -34.75 53.07 -16.71
C ALA A 591 -33.38 53.78 -16.68
N THR A 592 -33.22 54.89 -17.41
CA THR A 592 -32.00 55.71 -17.38
C THR A 592 -31.72 56.27 -15.98
N GLY A 593 -32.75 56.63 -15.21
CA GLY A 593 -32.64 57.06 -13.83
C GLY A 593 -32.11 55.96 -12.90
N ILE A 594 -32.67 54.75 -13.01
CA ILE A 594 -32.21 53.57 -12.27
C ILE A 594 -30.76 53.26 -12.64
N ALA A 595 -30.45 53.14 -13.94
CA ALA A 595 -29.12 52.80 -14.44
C ALA A 595 -28.03 53.77 -13.95
N ASN A 596 -28.30 55.07 -13.91
CA ASN A 596 -27.29 56.08 -13.52
C ASN A 596 -27.12 56.25 -12.00
N ASN A 597 -28.15 55.97 -11.18
CA ASN A 597 -28.11 56.25 -9.73
C ASN A 597 -27.94 54.99 -8.86
N ILE A 598 -28.42 53.84 -9.32
CA ILE A 598 -28.45 52.59 -8.54
C ILE A 598 -27.25 51.70 -8.85
N THR A 599 -26.83 51.64 -10.12
CA THR A 599 -25.69 50.82 -10.57
C THR A 599 -24.42 51.04 -9.71
N PRO A 600 -23.97 52.28 -9.44
CA PRO A 600 -22.78 52.53 -8.60
C PRO A 600 -22.90 52.05 -7.15
N ILE A 601 -24.14 51.91 -6.64
CA ILE A 601 -24.42 51.47 -5.26
C ILE A 601 -24.48 49.94 -5.18
N ILE A 602 -24.88 49.28 -6.27
CA ILE A 602 -25.12 47.84 -6.33
C ILE A 602 -23.93 47.04 -6.89
N GLN A 603 -23.15 47.57 -7.84
CA GLN A 603 -21.97 46.89 -8.40
C GLN A 603 -21.06 46.28 -7.30
N PRO A 604 -20.68 47.00 -6.22
CA PRO A 604 -19.83 46.41 -5.17
C PRO A 604 -20.51 45.29 -4.37
N GLN A 605 -21.82 45.36 -4.19
CA GLN A 605 -22.59 44.36 -3.43
C GLN A 605 -22.78 43.07 -4.24
N ILE A 606 -23.00 43.19 -5.56
CA ILE A 606 -23.04 42.05 -6.49
C ILE A 606 -21.66 41.41 -6.58
N VAL A 607 -20.61 42.19 -6.85
CA VAL A 607 -19.22 41.69 -6.96
C VAL A 607 -18.80 40.97 -5.68
N GLN A 608 -19.06 41.54 -4.50
CA GLN A 608 -18.74 40.89 -3.23
C GLN A 608 -19.44 39.53 -3.08
N SER A 609 -20.74 39.43 -3.43
CA SER A 609 -21.46 38.15 -3.34
C SER A 609 -20.98 37.11 -4.36
N ILE A 610 -20.61 37.50 -5.58
CA ILE A 610 -20.05 36.58 -6.60
C ILE A 610 -18.75 35.99 -6.07
N LEU A 611 -17.81 36.85 -5.67
CA LEU A 611 -16.50 36.41 -5.18
C LEU A 611 -16.63 35.59 -3.89
N GLN A 612 -17.59 35.93 -3.02
CA GLN A 612 -17.90 35.15 -1.82
C GLN A 612 -18.45 33.75 -2.17
N ASP A 613 -19.40 33.63 -3.10
CA ASP A 613 -19.96 32.34 -3.52
C ASP A 613 -18.89 31.46 -4.20
N VAL A 614 -18.00 32.06 -5.00
CA VAL A 614 -16.87 31.34 -5.62
C VAL A 614 -15.91 30.77 -4.57
N ILE A 615 -15.51 31.56 -3.56
CA ILE A 615 -14.57 31.11 -2.51
C ILE A 615 -15.21 30.22 -1.45
N GLU A 616 -16.39 30.59 -0.93
CA GLU A 616 -16.98 29.93 0.24
C GLU A 616 -17.89 28.75 -0.14
N GLN A 617 -18.28 28.61 -1.43
CA GLN A 617 -19.17 27.54 -1.92
C GLN A 617 -18.59 26.77 -3.12
N ILE A 618 -18.23 27.43 -4.23
CA ILE A 618 -17.84 26.70 -5.46
C ILE A 618 -16.49 25.98 -5.31
N ALA A 619 -15.42 26.68 -4.92
CA ALA A 619 -14.10 26.07 -4.76
C ALA A 619 -14.07 24.94 -3.70
N PRO A 620 -14.71 25.08 -2.53
CA PRO A 620 -14.90 23.98 -1.58
C PRO A 620 -15.63 22.79 -2.19
N ASN A 621 -16.71 22.98 -2.95
CA ASN A 621 -17.42 21.86 -3.60
C ASN A 621 -16.54 21.11 -4.62
N VAL A 622 -15.69 21.81 -5.38
CA VAL A 622 -14.74 21.19 -6.32
C VAL A 622 -13.70 20.34 -5.58
N ILE A 623 -13.10 20.89 -4.52
CA ILE A 623 -12.10 20.19 -3.70
C ILE A 623 -12.74 19.02 -2.95
N ASN A 624 -13.92 19.22 -2.35
CA ASN A 624 -14.65 18.20 -1.60
C ASN A 624 -15.08 17.03 -2.47
N ALA A 625 -15.44 17.25 -3.74
CA ALA A 625 -15.69 16.14 -4.65
C ALA A 625 -14.42 15.30 -4.91
N ILE A 626 -13.23 15.90 -4.95
CA ILE A 626 -11.97 15.13 -5.00
C ILE A 626 -11.80 14.34 -3.70
N LEU A 627 -11.94 15.01 -2.54
CA LEU A 627 -11.80 14.38 -1.22
C LEU A 627 -12.83 13.25 -0.98
N ASP A 628 -14.07 13.39 -1.45
CA ASP A 628 -15.10 12.36 -1.39
C ASP A 628 -14.65 11.10 -2.14
N ASN A 629 -14.17 11.24 -3.38
CA ASN A 629 -13.67 10.10 -4.14
C ASN A 629 -12.40 9.48 -3.54
N LEU A 630 -11.58 10.28 -2.85
CA LEU A 630 -10.45 9.78 -2.06
C LEU A 630 -10.91 9.05 -0.78
N GLN A 631 -12.03 9.43 -0.16
CA GLN A 631 -12.59 8.75 1.01
C GLN A 631 -13.36 7.48 0.63
N ASP A 632 -14.29 7.56 -0.31
CA ASP A 632 -15.09 6.42 -0.79
C ASP A 632 -15.49 6.61 -2.27
N PRO A 633 -15.14 5.67 -3.18
CA PRO A 633 -14.61 4.33 -2.92
C PRO A 633 -13.07 4.28 -2.70
N GLY A 634 -12.38 5.43 -2.76
CA GLY A 634 -10.92 5.53 -2.73
C GLY A 634 -10.26 5.34 -4.10
N LEU A 635 -8.95 5.55 -4.16
CA LEU A 635 -8.13 5.35 -5.35
C LEU A 635 -7.86 3.85 -5.60
N PRO A 636 -8.24 3.29 -6.75
CA PRO A 636 -7.84 1.93 -7.11
C PRO A 636 -6.36 1.91 -7.51
N ILE A 637 -5.57 1.12 -6.79
CA ILE A 637 -4.19 0.78 -7.13
C ILE A 637 -4.21 -0.66 -7.68
N PRO A 638 -4.36 -0.85 -9.00
CA PRO A 638 -4.24 -2.18 -9.59
C PRO A 638 -2.80 -2.66 -9.41
N LEU A 639 -2.61 -3.90 -8.93
CA LEU A 639 -1.30 -4.52 -8.95
C LEU A 639 -0.90 -4.85 -10.41
N PRO A 640 0.40 -4.82 -10.77
CA PRO A 640 0.82 -5.08 -12.14
C PRO A 640 0.48 -6.50 -12.60
N SER A 641 -0.07 -6.64 -13.81
CA SER A 641 -0.44 -7.94 -14.41
C SER A 641 0.72 -8.88 -14.70
N HIS A 642 1.97 -8.47 -14.45
CA HIS A 642 3.15 -9.33 -14.50
C HIS A 642 3.51 -9.96 -13.15
N LEU A 643 2.94 -9.50 -12.02
CA LEU A 643 3.08 -10.23 -10.77
C LEU A 643 2.33 -11.57 -10.90
N PRO A 644 2.87 -12.70 -10.38
CA PRO A 644 2.18 -13.98 -10.45
C PRO A 644 0.81 -13.97 -9.77
N ALA A 645 -0.13 -14.75 -10.29
CA ALA A 645 -1.40 -14.98 -9.61
C ALA A 645 -1.15 -15.61 -8.22
N PRO A 646 -1.86 -15.20 -7.16
CA PRO A 646 -3.07 -14.34 -7.14
C PRO A 646 -2.84 -12.82 -7.15
N LEU A 647 -1.59 -12.33 -7.14
CA LEU A 647 -1.30 -10.88 -7.07
C LEU A 647 -1.76 -10.13 -8.33
N SER A 648 -1.67 -10.74 -9.53
CA SER A 648 -2.21 -10.19 -10.79
C SER A 648 -3.71 -9.83 -10.72
N ASP A 649 -4.46 -10.58 -9.93
CA ASP A 649 -5.94 -10.56 -9.91
C ASP A 649 -6.46 -9.66 -8.78
N THR A 650 -5.54 -9.05 -8.03
CA THR A 650 -5.80 -8.26 -6.82
C THR A 650 -5.79 -6.75 -7.12
N GLN A 651 -6.89 -6.08 -6.83
CA GLN A 651 -6.99 -4.63 -6.79
C GLN A 651 -6.90 -4.14 -5.34
N LEU A 652 -5.85 -3.36 -5.04
CA LEU A 652 -5.80 -2.54 -3.84
C LEU A 652 -6.65 -1.28 -4.03
N ARG A 653 -7.16 -0.74 -2.92
CA ARG A 653 -7.87 0.54 -2.85
C ARG A 653 -7.32 1.36 -1.68
N MET A 654 -6.79 2.53 -1.98
CA MET A 654 -6.26 3.46 -1.00
C MET A 654 -7.26 4.58 -0.76
N LYS A 655 -7.80 4.63 0.45
CA LYS A 655 -8.69 5.67 0.96
C LYS A 655 -7.90 6.69 1.76
N LEU A 656 -8.21 7.97 1.59
CA LEU A 656 -7.57 9.08 2.29
C LEU A 656 -8.62 10.05 2.81
N LYS A 657 -8.45 10.50 4.06
CA LYS A 657 -9.30 11.50 4.72
C LYS A 657 -8.42 12.56 5.40
N VAL A 658 -8.67 13.83 5.11
CA VAL A 658 -8.09 14.93 5.90
C VAL A 658 -8.83 15.00 7.24
N GLN A 659 -8.10 15.06 8.34
CA GLN A 659 -8.67 15.16 9.69
C GLN A 659 -8.87 16.62 10.10
N GLN A 660 -9.59 16.83 11.20
CA GLN A 660 -9.68 18.15 11.83
C GLN A 660 -8.30 18.61 12.28
N GLY A 661 -7.90 19.82 11.86
CA GLY A 661 -6.56 20.35 12.15
C GLY A 661 -5.88 21.03 10.96
N LEU A 662 -6.50 21.02 9.76
CA LEU A 662 -6.03 21.75 8.58
C LEU A 662 -5.68 23.21 8.91
N GLN A 663 -4.43 23.61 8.68
CA GLN A 663 -3.91 24.94 9.02
C GLN A 663 -2.96 25.47 7.92
N PRO A 664 -3.08 26.75 7.50
CA PRO A 664 -2.05 27.42 6.73
C PRO A 664 -0.84 27.76 7.62
N ARG A 665 0.36 27.54 7.11
CA ARG A 665 1.62 27.79 7.81
C ARG A 665 2.66 28.43 6.90
N ALA A 666 3.44 29.37 7.43
CA ALA A 666 4.69 29.84 6.83
C ALA A 666 5.78 30.00 7.91
N SER A 667 7.02 29.61 7.60
CA SER A 667 8.18 29.79 8.47
C SER A 667 9.44 29.93 7.63
N GLY A 668 9.96 31.16 7.53
CA GLY A 668 11.04 31.51 6.59
C GLY A 668 10.62 31.25 5.15
N GLY A 669 11.33 30.32 4.49
CA GLY A 669 10.98 29.85 3.14
C GLY A 669 9.88 28.77 3.09
N ASN A 670 9.69 28.01 4.18
CA ASN A 670 8.72 26.91 4.22
C ASN A 670 7.29 27.44 4.28
N ARG A 671 6.41 26.99 3.38
CA ARG A 671 5.03 27.50 3.24
C ARG A 671 4.10 26.43 2.70
N GLY A 672 2.88 26.37 3.22
CA GLY A 672 1.85 25.43 2.73
C GLY A 672 0.65 25.30 3.65
N LEU A 673 -0.21 24.33 3.34
CA LEU A 673 -1.20 23.79 4.27
C LEU A 673 -0.61 22.57 4.98
N VAL A 674 -0.87 22.44 6.28
CA VAL A 674 -0.54 21.24 7.08
C VAL A 674 -1.83 20.64 7.64
N ALA A 675 -1.94 19.31 7.69
CA ALA A 675 -3.07 18.62 8.29
C ALA A 675 -2.69 17.19 8.74
N ASP A 676 -3.38 16.69 9.75
CA ASP A 676 -3.35 15.26 10.10
C ASP A 676 -4.25 14.47 9.13
N ALA A 677 -3.92 13.21 8.88
CA ALA A 677 -4.53 12.41 7.81
C ALA A 677 -4.86 10.97 8.25
N GLY A 678 -6.10 10.58 8.00
CA GLY A 678 -6.55 9.20 8.10
C GLY A 678 -6.35 8.45 6.78
N THR A 679 -5.92 7.20 6.85
CA THR A 679 -5.71 6.34 5.68
C THR A 679 -6.47 5.03 5.82
N GLY A 680 -6.99 4.47 4.72
CA GLY A 680 -7.63 3.15 4.70
C GLY A 680 -7.20 2.35 3.49
N ILE A 681 -6.37 1.33 3.65
CA ILE A 681 -5.99 0.44 2.52
C ILE A 681 -6.79 -0.86 2.60
N THR A 682 -7.49 -1.20 1.53
CA THR A 682 -8.21 -2.48 1.39
C THR A 682 -7.82 -3.20 0.10
N ALA A 683 -7.87 -4.53 0.12
CA ALA A 683 -7.71 -5.38 -1.04
C ALA A 683 -9.06 -5.94 -1.49
N SER A 684 -9.15 -6.25 -2.78
CA SER A 684 -10.27 -6.94 -3.40
C SER A 684 -9.74 -7.79 -4.56
N MET A 685 -10.34 -8.94 -4.82
CA MET A 685 -9.82 -9.90 -5.81
C MET A 685 -10.99 -10.60 -6.50
N SER A 686 -10.86 -10.85 -7.81
CA SER A 686 -11.94 -11.47 -8.60
C SER A 686 -11.35 -12.32 -9.73
N PRO A 687 -11.54 -13.66 -9.72
CA PRO A 687 -12.27 -14.47 -8.73
C PRO A 687 -11.62 -14.46 -7.33
N ALA A 688 -12.33 -14.95 -6.32
CA ALA A 688 -11.78 -15.11 -4.96
C ALA A 688 -10.82 -16.31 -4.87
N ASN A 689 -9.78 -16.23 -4.02
CA ASN A 689 -8.81 -17.32 -3.88
C ASN A 689 -9.43 -18.51 -3.12
N PRO A 690 -9.47 -19.74 -3.66
CA PRO A 690 -9.84 -20.91 -2.88
C PRO A 690 -8.87 -21.20 -1.71
N ASN A 691 -7.64 -20.69 -1.78
CA ASN A 691 -6.61 -20.77 -0.73
C ASN A 691 -6.57 -19.50 0.15
N ALA A 692 -7.64 -18.70 0.18
CA ALA A 692 -7.72 -17.58 1.12
C ALA A 692 -7.68 -18.10 2.58
N PRO A 693 -6.95 -17.43 3.48
CA PRO A 693 -6.81 -17.88 4.86
C PRO A 693 -8.15 -17.81 5.60
N GLN A 694 -8.31 -18.70 6.59
CA GLN A 694 -9.49 -18.66 7.44
C GLN A 694 -9.46 -17.43 8.36
N PRO A 695 -10.63 -16.84 8.70
CA PRO A 695 -10.70 -15.79 9.70
C PRO A 695 -10.07 -16.22 11.02
N MET A 696 -9.29 -15.34 11.65
CA MET A 696 -8.62 -15.66 12.91
C MET A 696 -9.59 -15.71 14.10
N LEU A 697 -9.28 -16.57 15.06
CA LEU A 697 -10.03 -16.71 16.31
C LEU A 697 -9.65 -15.60 17.30
N GLY A 698 -10.65 -15.04 17.98
CA GLY A 698 -10.46 -13.98 18.99
C GLY A 698 -11.04 -12.65 18.53
N THR A 699 -10.21 -11.60 18.48
CA THR A 699 -10.62 -10.25 18.02
C THR A 699 -10.22 -10.02 16.56
N ASN A 700 -10.85 -9.04 15.89
CA ASN A 700 -10.36 -8.46 14.62
C ASN A 700 -8.83 -8.37 14.57
N SER A 701 -8.22 -8.79 13.47
CA SER A 701 -6.80 -9.22 13.49
C SER A 701 -5.80 -8.23 12.89
N PHE A 702 -6.24 -7.02 12.54
CA PHE A 702 -5.35 -5.94 12.11
C PHE A 702 -4.75 -5.24 13.34
N ASN A 703 -3.48 -5.54 13.62
CA ASN A 703 -2.67 -4.91 14.67
C ASN A 703 -2.47 -3.41 14.41
N VAL A 704 -2.53 -2.62 15.47
CA VAL A 704 -2.44 -1.15 15.50
C VAL A 704 -1.30 -0.76 16.41
N TYR A 705 -0.35 0.03 15.92
CA TYR A 705 0.84 0.46 16.67
C TYR A 705 0.81 1.94 17.05
N ARG A 706 0.04 2.77 16.35
CA ARG A 706 0.04 4.22 16.57
C ARG A 706 -0.47 4.59 17.97
N SER A 707 0.19 5.57 18.58
CA SER A 707 -0.24 6.23 19.82
C SER A 707 -0.73 7.67 19.57
N ALA A 708 -0.26 8.30 18.49
CA ALA A 708 -0.66 9.60 17.97
C ALA A 708 -0.29 9.69 16.47
N ALA A 709 -0.78 10.72 15.79
CA ALA A 709 -0.41 11.00 14.40
C ALA A 709 1.11 11.29 14.24
N PRO A 710 1.73 10.90 13.10
CA PRO A 710 3.08 11.36 12.74
C PRO A 710 3.16 12.89 12.69
N SER A 711 4.28 13.49 13.13
CA SER A 711 4.38 14.96 13.17
C SER A 711 4.57 15.56 11.77
N TRP A 712 3.66 16.43 11.33
CA TRP A 712 3.86 17.26 10.13
C TRP A 712 4.97 18.31 10.28
N SER A 713 5.52 18.53 11.48
CA SER A 713 6.46 19.63 11.74
C SER A 713 7.78 19.50 10.97
N TYR A 714 8.37 18.31 10.91
CA TYR A 714 9.57 18.07 10.10
C TYR A 714 9.28 18.05 8.60
N PRO A 715 8.25 17.33 8.07
CA PRO A 715 7.82 17.49 6.68
C PRO A 715 7.62 18.95 6.26
N PHE A 716 6.94 19.75 7.07
CA PHE A 716 6.77 21.19 6.80
C PHE A 716 8.10 21.93 6.75
N SER A 717 9.07 21.61 7.63
CA SER A 717 10.42 22.19 7.62
C SER A 717 11.23 21.90 6.34
N GLN A 718 10.82 20.91 5.55
CA GLN A 718 11.45 20.56 4.28
C GLN A 718 10.73 21.15 3.06
N SER A 719 9.50 21.68 3.20
CA SER A 719 8.64 22.10 2.08
C SER A 719 9.29 23.04 1.06
N ALA A 720 10.17 23.95 1.49
CA ALA A 720 10.90 24.86 0.59
C ALA A 720 12.04 24.20 -0.19
N ALA A 721 12.66 23.15 0.38
CA ALA A 721 13.75 22.40 -0.25
C ALA A 721 13.23 21.18 -1.04
N LYS A 722 12.01 20.73 -0.74
CA LYS A 722 11.33 19.57 -1.28
C LYS A 722 9.85 19.87 -1.60
N PRO A 723 9.55 20.81 -2.52
CA PRO A 723 8.18 21.16 -2.89
C PRO A 723 7.41 19.96 -3.47
N GLY A 724 6.09 19.95 -3.36
CA GLY A 724 5.20 18.80 -3.61
C GLY A 724 4.29 18.49 -2.42
N LEU A 725 3.49 17.43 -2.56
CA LEU A 725 2.72 16.85 -1.46
C LEU A 725 3.69 16.01 -0.63
N LEU A 726 3.86 16.38 0.63
CA LEU A 726 4.73 15.72 1.60
C LEU A 726 3.88 14.93 2.58
N LEU A 727 4.08 13.61 2.65
CA LEU A 727 3.28 12.68 3.45
C LEU A 727 4.15 11.95 4.47
N ALA A 728 3.82 12.10 5.75
CA ALA A 728 4.30 11.21 6.81
C ALA A 728 3.27 10.10 7.02
N LEU A 729 3.68 8.82 6.96
CA LEU A 729 2.80 7.65 7.09
C LEU A 729 3.33 6.67 8.15
N HIS A 730 2.49 6.35 9.14
CA HIS A 730 2.74 5.34 10.16
C HIS A 730 2.73 3.93 9.55
N SER A 731 3.39 2.97 10.20
CA SER A 731 3.42 1.57 9.72
C SER A 731 2.03 0.92 9.73
N ASP A 732 1.06 1.51 10.43
CA ASP A 732 -0.35 1.10 10.43
C ASP A 732 -0.96 1.10 9.02
N ALA A 733 -0.56 2.01 8.12
CA ALA A 733 -1.01 2.00 6.73
C ALA A 733 -0.51 0.75 5.98
N LEU A 734 0.76 0.40 6.18
CA LEU A 734 1.40 -0.76 5.57
C LEU A 734 0.84 -2.07 6.17
N ASN A 735 0.63 -2.11 7.48
CA ASN A 735 -0.04 -3.21 8.18
C ASN A 735 -1.46 -3.45 7.66
N GLN A 736 -2.22 -2.39 7.39
CA GLN A 736 -3.57 -2.53 6.86
C GLN A 736 -3.56 -3.11 5.44
N ALA A 737 -2.60 -2.70 4.61
CA ALA A 737 -2.37 -3.28 3.29
C ALA A 737 -2.02 -4.78 3.39
N MET A 738 -1.06 -5.15 4.24
CA MET A 738 -0.66 -6.56 4.44
C MET A 738 -1.80 -7.42 5.01
N PHE A 739 -2.54 -6.92 6.01
CA PHE A 739 -3.71 -7.59 6.55
C PHE A 739 -4.79 -7.80 5.48
N SER A 740 -5.06 -6.81 4.63
CA SER A 740 -6.11 -6.95 3.62
C SER A 740 -5.69 -7.83 2.44
N LEU A 741 -4.41 -7.77 2.00
CA LEU A 741 -3.83 -8.71 1.05
C LEU A 741 -3.87 -10.15 1.57
N TRP A 742 -3.52 -10.35 2.85
CA TRP A 742 -3.68 -11.63 3.53
C TRP A 742 -5.14 -12.08 3.50
N GLN A 743 -6.09 -11.24 3.93
CA GLN A 743 -7.51 -11.57 4.06
C GLN A 743 -8.17 -12.05 2.75
N VAL A 744 -7.77 -11.51 1.59
CA VAL A 744 -8.30 -11.96 0.28
C VAL A 744 -7.55 -13.15 -0.31
N GLY A 745 -6.49 -13.63 0.35
CA GLY A 745 -5.62 -14.69 -0.13
C GLY A 745 -4.59 -14.24 -1.18
N ALA A 746 -4.32 -12.94 -1.33
CA ALA A 746 -3.33 -12.44 -2.29
C ALA A 746 -1.88 -12.83 -1.92
N LEU A 747 -1.65 -13.22 -0.65
CA LEU A 747 -0.37 -13.73 -0.15
C LEU A 747 -0.28 -15.27 -0.15
N SER A 748 -1.33 -15.98 -0.59
CA SER A 748 -1.35 -17.45 -0.70
C SER A 748 -0.78 -17.87 -2.06
N LEU A 749 0.55 -18.01 -2.14
CA LEU A 749 1.28 -18.19 -3.39
C LEU A 749 1.43 -19.67 -3.79
N SER A 750 1.56 -19.93 -5.09
CA SER A 750 1.89 -21.25 -5.64
C SER A 750 3.09 -21.14 -6.58
N ILE A 751 4.26 -21.55 -6.09
CA ILE A 751 5.54 -21.42 -6.78
C ILE A 751 5.76 -22.67 -7.64
N ASP A 752 5.81 -22.49 -8.95
CA ASP A 752 6.14 -23.52 -9.95
C ASP A 752 6.90 -22.91 -11.16
N ALA A 753 7.19 -23.72 -12.17
CA ALA A 753 7.90 -23.25 -13.36
C ALA A 753 7.16 -22.15 -14.16
N ALA A 754 5.83 -22.06 -14.07
CA ALA A 754 5.07 -20.97 -14.70
C ALA A 754 5.20 -19.67 -13.91
N PHE A 755 5.17 -19.74 -12.57
CA PHE A 755 5.45 -18.62 -11.66
C PHE A 755 6.83 -17.99 -11.94
N ILE A 756 7.88 -18.82 -12.06
CA ILE A 756 9.24 -18.35 -12.36
C ILE A 756 9.36 -17.79 -13.79
N SER A 757 8.73 -18.43 -14.78
CA SER A 757 8.67 -17.93 -16.16
C SER A 757 7.98 -16.55 -16.25
N GLN A 758 6.92 -16.33 -15.47
CA GLN A 758 6.24 -15.03 -15.39
C GLN A 758 7.16 -13.96 -14.76
N ILE A 759 7.92 -14.28 -13.71
CA ILE A 759 8.91 -13.37 -13.11
C ILE A 759 10.05 -13.01 -14.09
N ASN A 760 10.57 -14.01 -14.81
CA ASN A 760 11.60 -13.80 -15.83
C ASN A 760 11.14 -12.88 -16.97
N THR A 761 9.83 -12.81 -17.23
CA THR A 761 9.23 -11.98 -18.31
C THR A 761 9.33 -10.47 -18.05
N TYR A 762 9.36 -10.02 -16.77
CA TYR A 762 9.47 -8.58 -16.45
C TYR A 762 10.83 -8.18 -15.86
N ALA A 763 11.41 -9.03 -15.00
CA ALA A 763 12.65 -8.73 -14.29
C ALA A 763 13.90 -9.40 -14.89
N GLY A 764 13.78 -10.09 -16.03
CA GLY A 764 14.92 -10.67 -16.76
C GLY A 764 15.49 -11.96 -16.15
N THR A 765 16.63 -12.41 -16.69
CA THR A 765 17.29 -13.67 -16.30
C THR A 765 18.45 -13.42 -15.33
N ASP A 766 18.32 -13.90 -14.09
CA ASP A 766 19.33 -13.84 -13.04
C ASP A 766 19.86 -15.27 -12.75
N PRO A 767 21.17 -15.50 -12.55
CA PRO A 767 21.72 -16.78 -12.12
C PRO A 767 21.04 -17.40 -10.88
N LEU A 768 20.59 -16.60 -9.90
CA LEU A 768 19.82 -17.08 -8.74
C LEU A 768 18.47 -17.71 -9.13
N ARG A 769 17.92 -17.37 -10.31
CA ARG A 769 16.65 -17.93 -10.79
C ARG A 769 16.84 -19.22 -11.58
N GLN A 770 18.01 -19.45 -12.19
CA GLN A 770 18.36 -20.77 -12.72
C GLN A 770 18.48 -21.81 -11.61
N LEU A 771 19.06 -21.41 -10.46
CA LEU A 771 19.06 -22.24 -9.25
C LEU A 771 17.62 -22.57 -8.81
N THR A 772 16.67 -21.62 -8.91
CA THR A 772 15.26 -21.88 -8.62
C THR A 772 14.61 -22.88 -9.57
N ASP A 773 14.90 -22.82 -10.88
CA ASP A 773 14.36 -23.79 -11.85
C ASP A 773 14.86 -25.23 -11.55
N ASP A 774 16.13 -25.39 -11.17
CA ASP A 774 16.70 -26.69 -10.74
C ASP A 774 16.14 -27.16 -9.38
N LEU A 775 15.82 -26.23 -8.46
CA LEU A 775 15.18 -26.52 -7.18
C LEU A 775 13.70 -26.91 -7.32
N LEU A 776 13.05 -26.58 -8.44
CA LEU A 776 11.67 -26.99 -8.75
C LEU A 776 11.60 -28.40 -9.38
N LYS A 777 12.64 -29.23 -9.23
CA LYS A 777 12.67 -30.65 -9.62
C LYS A 777 12.78 -31.58 -8.43
N VAL A 778 11.97 -32.65 -8.44
CA VAL A 778 11.96 -33.67 -7.38
C VAL A 778 13.32 -34.34 -7.25
N GLY A 779 14.10 -34.47 -8.34
CA GLY A 779 15.48 -34.96 -8.30
C GLY A 779 16.39 -34.22 -7.31
N THR A 780 16.22 -32.92 -7.16
CA THR A 780 17.04 -32.11 -6.23
C THR A 780 16.69 -32.42 -4.77
N LEU A 781 15.43 -32.73 -4.46
CA LEU A 781 15.02 -33.30 -3.17
C LEU A 781 15.56 -34.73 -3.00
N VAL A 782 15.41 -35.58 -4.02
CA VAL A 782 15.81 -37.00 -3.98
C VAL A 782 17.32 -37.16 -3.76
N THR A 783 18.19 -36.29 -4.31
CA THR A 783 19.64 -36.37 -4.07
C THR A 783 20.05 -36.20 -2.61
N VAL A 784 19.22 -35.56 -1.77
CA VAL A 784 19.45 -35.39 -0.32
C VAL A 784 18.65 -36.40 0.50
N LEU A 785 17.40 -36.67 0.14
CA LEU A 785 16.52 -37.64 0.83
C LEU A 785 17.02 -39.08 0.64
N ALA A 786 17.49 -39.43 -0.55
CA ALA A 786 17.97 -40.77 -0.92
C ALA A 786 19.21 -40.71 -1.85
N PRO A 787 20.40 -40.32 -1.33
CA PRO A 787 21.59 -40.10 -2.15
C PRO A 787 21.97 -41.32 -3.01
N GLY A 788 22.04 -41.10 -4.32
CA GLY A 788 22.33 -42.14 -5.31
C GLY A 788 21.13 -42.99 -5.77
N LYS A 789 19.89 -42.52 -5.56
CA LYS A 789 18.69 -43.06 -6.23
C LYS A 789 18.11 -42.02 -7.21
N ASP A 790 17.51 -42.49 -8.29
CA ASP A 790 16.71 -41.65 -9.21
C ASP A 790 15.21 -41.61 -8.83
N THR A 791 14.78 -42.42 -7.87
CA THR A 791 13.40 -42.52 -7.38
C THR A 791 13.37 -42.85 -5.88
N ILE A 792 12.26 -42.48 -5.22
CA ILE A 792 11.91 -42.96 -3.88
C ILE A 792 10.62 -43.78 -4.02
N THR A 793 10.54 -44.95 -3.39
CA THR A 793 9.30 -45.75 -3.38
C THR A 793 8.82 -45.88 -1.95
N GLY A 794 7.65 -45.33 -1.65
CA GLY A 794 6.96 -45.49 -0.37
C GLY A 794 5.63 -46.22 -0.55
N LEU A 795 4.79 -46.21 0.48
CA LEU A 795 3.40 -46.63 0.41
C LEU A 795 2.43 -45.44 0.43
N ASP A 796 1.27 -45.58 -0.21
CA ASP A 796 0.14 -44.65 -0.06
C ASP A 796 -0.67 -44.92 1.23
N GLY A 797 -1.68 -44.09 1.50
CA GLY A 797 -2.59 -44.25 2.66
C GLY A 797 -3.48 -45.49 2.63
N SER A 798 -3.45 -46.28 1.56
CA SER A 798 -4.08 -47.61 1.44
C SER A 798 -3.05 -48.75 1.39
N ASN A 799 -1.79 -48.45 1.72
CA ASN A 799 -0.62 -49.34 1.68
C ASN A 799 -0.25 -49.89 0.28
N ASN A 800 -0.64 -49.23 -0.82
CA ASN A 800 -0.14 -49.56 -2.16
C ASN A 800 1.23 -48.90 -2.43
N PRO A 801 2.15 -49.54 -3.17
CA PRO A 801 3.41 -48.90 -3.57
C PRO A 801 3.20 -47.64 -4.41
N PHE A 802 3.85 -46.54 -4.01
CA PHE A 802 3.86 -45.27 -4.72
C PHE A 802 5.30 -44.83 -5.00
N VAL A 803 5.62 -44.60 -6.27
CA VAL A 803 6.94 -44.13 -6.71
C VAL A 803 6.92 -42.60 -6.85
N ILE A 804 7.89 -41.94 -6.23
CA ILE A 804 8.27 -40.53 -6.39
C ILE A 804 9.42 -40.51 -7.39
N ASP A 805 9.28 -39.83 -8.52
CA ASP A 805 10.25 -39.84 -9.62
C ASP A 805 11.10 -38.57 -9.62
N SER A 806 12.43 -38.66 -9.82
CA SER A 806 13.30 -37.48 -9.90
C SER A 806 12.95 -36.51 -11.03
N SER A 807 12.25 -36.98 -12.07
CA SER A 807 11.78 -36.15 -13.18
C SER A 807 10.46 -35.39 -12.91
N ASP A 808 9.73 -35.73 -11.83
CA ASP A 808 8.51 -35.01 -11.41
C ASP A 808 8.82 -33.52 -11.11
N ASP A 809 7.88 -32.64 -11.43
CA ASP A 809 7.96 -31.21 -11.07
C ASP A 809 7.63 -31.03 -9.57
N VAL A 810 8.24 -30.04 -8.93
CA VAL A 810 7.84 -29.56 -7.59
C VAL A 810 6.91 -28.35 -7.73
N ILE A 811 5.90 -28.29 -6.87
CA ILE A 811 5.12 -27.08 -6.58
C ILE A 811 5.27 -26.79 -5.09
N ILE A 812 5.67 -25.57 -4.74
CA ILE A 812 5.71 -25.10 -3.34
C ILE A 812 4.54 -24.15 -3.13
N GLN A 813 3.59 -24.53 -2.28
CA GLN A 813 2.49 -23.64 -1.89
C GLN A 813 2.83 -22.94 -0.58
N VAL A 814 2.63 -21.63 -0.52
CA VAL A 814 2.93 -20.77 0.63
C VAL A 814 1.62 -20.20 1.15
N ASN A 815 1.17 -20.63 2.33
CA ASN A 815 -0.10 -20.25 2.93
C ASN A 815 0.13 -19.55 4.29
N PRO A 816 0.11 -18.21 4.37
CA PRO A 816 0.25 -17.51 5.65
C PRO A 816 -1.01 -17.69 6.52
N VAL A 817 -0.85 -18.38 7.65
CA VAL A 817 -1.92 -18.66 8.62
C VAL A 817 -2.23 -17.42 9.48
N LEU A 818 -1.22 -16.59 9.71
CA LEU A 818 -1.33 -15.27 10.34
C LEU A 818 -1.06 -14.17 9.31
N ALA A 819 -1.72 -13.02 9.48
CA ALA A 819 -1.42 -11.82 8.71
C ALA A 819 0.01 -11.35 9.00
N PRO A 820 0.87 -11.12 7.98
CA PRO A 820 2.20 -10.56 8.19
C PRO A 820 2.13 -9.15 8.76
N VAL A 821 3.08 -8.83 9.64
CA VAL A 821 3.10 -7.56 10.39
C VAL A 821 4.38 -6.78 10.09
N LEU A 822 4.23 -5.47 9.96
CA LEU A 822 5.26 -4.49 9.64
C LEU A 822 5.32 -3.42 10.73
N ARG A 823 6.51 -3.17 11.28
CA ARG A 823 6.78 -1.99 12.10
C ARG A 823 8.03 -1.30 11.60
N PHE A 824 8.16 0.00 11.86
CA PHE A 824 9.46 0.64 11.68
C PHE A 824 10.43 0.14 12.76
N ALA A 825 11.67 -0.11 12.36
CA ALA A 825 12.76 -0.42 13.28
C ALA A 825 13.10 0.83 14.11
N PRO A 826 13.62 0.68 15.35
CA PRO A 826 14.14 1.80 16.13
C PRO A 826 15.21 2.59 15.36
N LEU A 827 15.13 3.91 15.42
CA LEU A 827 16.11 4.80 14.80
C LEU A 827 17.41 4.88 15.63
N SER A 828 18.49 5.35 15.00
CA SER A 828 19.81 5.44 15.63
C SER A 828 19.92 6.38 16.84
N GLY A 829 18.92 7.26 17.06
CA GLY A 829 18.93 8.28 18.10
C GLY A 829 19.88 9.46 17.82
N GLY A 830 20.51 9.50 16.64
CA GLY A 830 21.49 10.52 16.27
C GLY A 830 20.91 11.92 16.05
N ALA A 831 21.79 12.90 15.86
CA ALA A 831 21.45 14.28 15.49
C ALA A 831 21.35 14.48 13.96
N GLY A 832 21.18 13.40 13.20
CA GLY A 832 21.15 13.39 11.73
C GLY A 832 19.77 13.10 11.16
N THR A 833 19.75 12.57 9.93
CA THR A 833 18.54 12.09 9.26
C THR A 833 18.79 10.73 8.62
N GLU A 834 17.83 9.81 8.71
CA GLU A 834 17.92 8.46 8.16
C GLU A 834 16.57 8.01 7.55
N LYS A 835 16.60 7.02 6.65
CA LYS A 835 15.38 6.33 6.24
C LYS A 835 15.07 5.26 7.29
N PRO A 836 13.85 5.19 7.86
CA PRO A 836 13.50 4.14 8.81
C PRO A 836 13.64 2.75 8.20
N GLY A 837 14.32 1.85 8.91
CA GLY A 837 14.25 0.42 8.62
C GLY A 837 12.86 -0.13 8.92
N LEU A 838 12.57 -1.33 8.43
CA LEU A 838 11.40 -2.12 8.78
C LEU A 838 11.82 -3.35 9.60
N THR A 839 10.94 -3.80 10.48
CA THR A 839 10.90 -5.19 10.95
C THR A 839 9.66 -5.84 10.35
N VAL A 840 9.85 -7.01 9.75
CA VAL A 840 8.85 -7.80 9.04
C VAL A 840 8.67 -9.13 9.75
N ASP A 841 7.49 -9.33 10.35
CA ASP A 841 7.13 -10.56 11.06
C ASP A 841 6.11 -11.37 10.23
N PHE A 842 6.52 -12.54 9.74
CA PHE A 842 5.61 -13.57 9.25
C PHE A 842 5.39 -14.59 10.36
N GLY A 843 4.30 -14.41 11.13
CA GLY A 843 4.10 -15.17 12.36
C GLY A 843 3.91 -16.68 12.19
N ASP A 844 3.18 -17.11 11.15
CA ASP A 844 2.90 -18.53 10.91
C ASP A 844 2.59 -18.72 9.41
N MET A 845 3.41 -19.53 8.73
CA MET A 845 3.24 -19.90 7.33
C MET A 845 3.29 -21.42 7.18
N GLU A 846 2.25 -22.00 6.59
CA GLU A 846 2.27 -23.38 6.12
C GLU A 846 2.90 -23.41 4.71
N LEU A 847 3.99 -24.15 4.56
CA LEU A 847 4.60 -24.49 3.29
C LEU A 847 4.20 -25.92 2.92
N ILE A 848 3.51 -26.11 1.80
CA ILE A 848 3.16 -27.44 1.29
C ILE A 848 4.03 -27.74 0.07
N ILE A 849 4.95 -28.70 0.20
CA ILE A 849 5.76 -29.18 -0.91
C ILE A 849 4.98 -30.30 -1.61
N LYS A 850 4.71 -30.15 -2.90
CA LYS A 850 3.97 -31.10 -3.73
C LYS A 850 4.82 -31.58 -4.90
N GLY A 851 4.80 -32.87 -5.18
CA GLY A 851 5.25 -33.42 -6.45
C GLY A 851 4.10 -33.39 -7.47
N LYS A 852 4.44 -33.24 -8.75
CA LYS A 852 3.49 -33.22 -9.87
C LYS A 852 4.02 -34.09 -10.99
N LYS A 853 3.26 -35.15 -11.30
CA LYS A 853 3.63 -36.14 -12.31
C LYS A 853 3.42 -35.64 -13.73
N SER A 854 4.11 -36.27 -14.68
CA SER A 854 4.01 -35.99 -16.12
C SER A 854 2.60 -36.14 -16.71
N ASN A 855 1.70 -36.87 -16.04
CA ASN A 855 0.27 -36.98 -16.37
C ASN A 855 -0.60 -35.82 -15.81
N GLY A 856 0.00 -34.88 -15.06
CA GLY A 856 -0.68 -33.76 -14.40
C GLY A 856 -1.14 -34.00 -12.96
N THR A 857 -1.04 -35.22 -12.40
CA THR A 857 -1.52 -35.48 -11.02
C THR A 857 -0.54 -34.95 -9.96
N THR A 858 -1.03 -34.10 -9.05
CA THR A 858 -0.27 -33.57 -7.92
C THR A 858 -0.44 -34.42 -6.65
N TYR A 859 0.60 -34.56 -5.86
CA TYR A 859 0.62 -35.27 -4.58
C TYR A 859 1.45 -34.49 -3.53
N THR A 860 1.07 -34.53 -2.25
CA THR A 860 1.84 -33.87 -1.18
C THR A 860 3.06 -34.71 -0.83
N LEU A 861 4.25 -34.15 -0.93
CA LEU A 861 5.49 -34.77 -0.44
C LEU A 861 5.59 -34.58 1.08
N THR A 862 5.48 -33.34 1.53
CA THR A 862 5.57 -32.97 2.96
C THR A 862 4.90 -31.62 3.22
N LYS A 863 4.57 -31.36 4.49
CA LYS A 863 4.19 -30.04 5.00
C LYS A 863 5.23 -29.54 5.99
N ILE A 864 5.51 -28.25 5.94
CA ILE A 864 6.36 -27.53 6.88
C ILE A 864 5.56 -26.36 7.47
N ARG A 865 5.77 -26.04 8.75
CA ARG A 865 5.38 -24.76 9.34
C ARG A 865 6.62 -23.92 9.61
N THR A 866 6.56 -22.63 9.33
CA THR A 866 7.67 -21.70 9.57
C THR A 866 7.17 -20.34 10.03
N SER A 867 7.93 -19.76 10.96
CA SER A 867 7.80 -18.38 11.43
C SER A 867 9.12 -17.66 11.14
N LEU A 868 9.08 -16.40 10.71
CA LEU A 868 10.29 -15.58 10.58
C LEU A 868 10.06 -14.11 10.95
N THR A 869 11.09 -13.51 11.54
CA THR A 869 11.20 -12.07 11.85
C THR A 869 12.49 -11.57 11.21
N ALA A 870 12.37 -10.61 10.29
CA ALA A 870 13.51 -10.08 9.53
C ALA A 870 13.57 -8.56 9.55
N SER A 871 14.78 -8.01 9.48
CA SER A 871 14.99 -6.60 9.14
C SER A 871 14.77 -6.35 7.64
N GLY A 872 14.43 -5.12 7.28
CA GLY A 872 14.28 -4.71 5.88
C GLY A 872 14.15 -3.21 5.70
N SER A 873 13.73 -2.79 4.52
CA SER A 873 13.46 -1.39 4.15
C SER A 873 12.35 -1.31 3.11
N ALA A 874 11.76 -0.11 2.97
CA ALA A 874 10.85 0.21 1.87
C ALA A 874 11.21 1.57 1.27
N ASP A 875 11.18 1.67 -0.07
CA ASP A 875 11.58 2.86 -0.82
C ASP A 875 10.68 3.12 -2.04
N LEU A 876 10.68 4.35 -2.52
CA LEU A 876 9.94 4.78 -3.72
C LEU A 876 10.93 5.40 -4.69
N LEU A 877 11.12 4.72 -5.83
CA LEU A 877 12.23 4.94 -6.75
C LEU A 877 11.81 4.86 -8.23
N GLU A 878 12.75 5.09 -9.15
CA GLU A 878 12.54 4.91 -10.59
C GLU A 878 12.60 3.43 -10.97
N PHE A 879 11.56 2.90 -11.60
CA PHE A 879 11.58 1.51 -12.07
C PHE A 879 12.71 1.29 -13.08
N SER A 880 13.62 0.38 -12.78
CA SER A 880 14.80 0.07 -13.59
C SER A 880 14.46 -0.46 -14.99
N ASN A 881 13.27 -1.05 -15.16
CA ASN A 881 12.74 -1.59 -16.41
C ASN A 881 13.77 -2.44 -17.19
N PRO A 882 14.32 -3.52 -16.58
CA PRO A 882 15.48 -4.24 -17.12
C PRO A 882 15.19 -4.96 -18.45
N THR A 883 13.92 -5.18 -18.76
CA THR A 883 13.43 -5.75 -20.03
C THR A 883 13.11 -4.70 -21.10
N GLY A 884 13.23 -3.41 -20.79
CA GLY A 884 12.99 -2.30 -21.72
C GLY A 884 11.53 -2.17 -22.19
N ASN A 885 10.58 -2.70 -21.42
CA ASN A 885 9.17 -2.75 -21.81
C ASN A 885 8.57 -1.32 -21.87
N PRO A 886 8.06 -0.85 -23.02
CA PRO A 886 7.52 0.51 -23.15
C PRO A 886 6.38 0.85 -22.17
N THR A 887 5.64 -0.16 -21.70
CA THR A 887 4.55 -0.01 -20.72
C THR A 887 5.06 0.55 -19.39
N PHE A 888 6.29 0.21 -19.00
CA PHE A 888 6.90 0.60 -17.72
C PHE A 888 8.03 1.64 -17.89
N ALA A 889 8.18 2.23 -19.08
CA ALA A 889 9.07 3.38 -19.25
C ALA A 889 8.56 4.56 -18.41
N ASN A 890 9.41 5.20 -17.61
CA ASN A 890 9.03 6.32 -16.73
C ASN A 890 7.99 5.99 -15.63
N THR A 891 7.89 4.75 -15.15
CA THR A 891 7.11 4.45 -13.93
C THR A 891 7.93 4.63 -12.66
N THR A 892 7.30 5.09 -11.59
CA THR A 892 7.82 4.89 -10.22
C THR A 892 7.63 3.42 -9.84
N ALA A 893 8.53 2.83 -9.04
CA ALA A 893 8.31 1.56 -8.36
C ALA A 893 8.32 1.70 -6.84
N LEU A 894 7.53 0.86 -6.18
CA LEU A 894 7.68 0.54 -4.77
C LEU A 894 8.72 -0.57 -4.63
N GLN A 895 9.75 -0.32 -3.83
CA GLN A 895 10.72 -1.32 -3.40
C GLN A 895 10.42 -1.72 -1.96
N VAL A 896 10.39 -3.03 -1.69
CA VAL A 896 10.53 -3.58 -0.34
C VAL A 896 11.64 -4.62 -0.38
N GLN A 897 12.64 -4.46 0.48
CA GLN A 897 13.78 -5.36 0.57
C GLN A 897 13.90 -5.92 1.99
N ILE A 898 13.89 -7.25 2.10
CA ILE A 898 14.20 -8.00 3.32
C ILE A 898 15.71 -8.30 3.33
N ASP A 899 16.36 -8.09 4.48
CA ASP A 899 17.77 -8.42 4.68
C ASP A 899 17.94 -9.88 5.16
N PRO A 900 18.48 -10.80 4.32
CA PRO A 900 18.66 -12.20 4.70
C PRO A 900 19.73 -12.41 5.79
N ASN A 901 20.55 -11.40 6.10
CA ASN A 901 21.60 -11.48 7.11
C ASN A 901 21.06 -11.19 8.53
N ASN A 902 20.00 -10.39 8.63
CA ASN A 902 19.40 -9.94 9.89
C ASN A 902 17.98 -10.52 10.04
N MET A 903 17.90 -11.86 10.10
CA MET A 903 16.66 -12.62 10.19
C MET A 903 16.76 -13.78 11.20
N TYR A 904 15.75 -13.87 12.07
CA TYR A 904 15.43 -15.03 12.90
C TYR A 904 14.30 -15.83 12.27
N TYR A 905 14.33 -17.15 12.36
CA TYR A 905 13.30 -18.03 11.80
C TYR A 905 13.34 -19.42 12.44
N ILE A 906 12.23 -20.15 12.35
CA ILE A 906 12.15 -21.57 12.69
C ILE A 906 11.52 -22.36 11.55
N VAL A 907 11.91 -23.62 11.41
CA VAL A 907 11.36 -24.58 10.44
C VAL A 907 10.97 -25.84 11.21
N GLU A 908 9.70 -26.24 11.11
CA GLU A 908 9.18 -27.49 11.66
C GLU A 908 8.61 -28.33 10.52
N VAL A 909 9.15 -29.53 10.33
CA VAL A 909 8.60 -30.49 9.38
C VAL A 909 7.48 -31.26 10.09
N LEU A 910 6.29 -31.27 9.50
CA LEU A 910 5.11 -31.86 10.11
C LEU A 910 5.04 -33.37 9.80
N GLU A 911 5.04 -34.18 10.86
CA GLU A 911 5.02 -35.64 10.80
C GLU A 911 3.62 -36.22 10.58
N GLY A 912 3.56 -37.54 10.32
CA GLY A 912 2.35 -38.34 10.25
C GLY A 912 1.61 -38.30 8.91
N PRO A 913 0.67 -39.24 8.69
CA PRO A 913 0.16 -39.61 7.36
C PRO A 913 -0.66 -38.53 6.63
N THR A 914 -1.08 -37.46 7.31
CA THR A 914 -1.77 -36.31 6.70
C THR A 914 -0.79 -35.27 6.14
N ASN A 915 0.40 -35.18 6.73
CA ASN A 915 1.38 -34.12 6.48
C ASN A 915 2.56 -34.64 5.66
N ASN A 916 3.03 -35.84 6.02
CA ASN A 916 4.12 -36.59 5.40
C ASN A 916 3.59 -37.97 4.95
N PRO A 917 2.70 -38.02 3.93
CA PRO A 917 1.93 -39.24 3.61
C PRO A 917 2.77 -40.43 3.13
N TYR A 918 4.04 -40.23 2.79
CA TYR A 918 4.96 -41.25 2.29
C TYR A 918 6.06 -41.63 3.29
N GLY A 919 6.05 -41.09 4.52
CA GLY A 919 7.07 -41.39 5.53
C GLY A 919 8.49 -40.93 5.15
N LEU A 920 8.61 -39.78 4.47
CA LEU A 920 9.90 -39.19 4.13
C LEU A 920 10.59 -38.67 5.39
N ASP A 921 11.88 -38.95 5.57
CA ASP A 921 12.63 -38.56 6.78
C ASP A 921 12.54 -37.03 7.07
N PRO A 922 11.94 -36.60 8.19
CA PRO A 922 11.78 -35.19 8.55
C PRO A 922 13.11 -34.46 8.75
N GLU A 923 14.15 -35.12 9.21
CA GLU A 923 15.48 -34.55 9.40
C GLU A 923 16.16 -34.32 8.05
N LYS A 924 16.05 -35.27 7.12
CA LYS A 924 16.53 -35.08 5.74
C LYS A 924 15.72 -33.99 5.01
N ILE A 925 14.41 -33.89 5.24
CA ILE A 925 13.58 -32.78 4.73
C ILE A 925 14.08 -31.45 5.30
N TYR A 926 14.28 -31.34 6.62
CA TYR A 926 14.78 -30.13 7.26
C TYR A 926 16.12 -29.70 6.64
N ARG A 927 17.05 -30.63 6.45
CA ARG A 927 18.37 -30.39 5.83
C ARG A 927 18.29 -29.90 4.38
N VAL A 928 17.17 -30.11 3.68
CA VAL A 928 16.89 -29.44 2.39
C VAL A 928 16.23 -28.07 2.61
N VAL A 929 15.21 -27.99 3.48
CA VAL A 929 14.32 -26.82 3.60
C VAL A 929 14.99 -25.64 4.31
N ASP A 930 15.80 -25.86 5.35
CA ASP A 930 16.47 -24.79 6.09
C ASP A 930 17.37 -23.90 5.20
N PRO A 931 18.31 -24.47 4.41
CA PRO A 931 19.07 -23.69 3.41
C PRO A 931 18.16 -22.93 2.43
N LEU A 932 17.00 -23.48 2.08
CA LEU A 932 16.06 -22.87 1.14
C LEU A 932 15.30 -21.68 1.73
N VAL A 933 15.14 -21.54 3.05
CA VAL A 933 14.55 -20.32 3.62
C VAL A 933 15.43 -19.11 3.29
N LYS A 934 16.76 -19.25 3.44
CA LYS A 934 17.73 -18.18 3.14
C LYS A 934 18.12 -18.07 1.66
N SER A 935 18.20 -19.17 0.92
CA SER A 935 18.67 -19.18 -0.48
C SER A 935 17.57 -19.13 -1.55
N LEU A 936 16.32 -19.49 -1.20
CA LEU A 936 15.17 -19.45 -2.10
C LEU A 936 14.04 -18.55 -1.58
N VAL A 937 13.53 -18.72 -0.36
CA VAL A 937 12.31 -18.01 0.09
C VAL A 937 12.53 -16.51 0.23
N VAL A 938 13.55 -16.07 0.99
CA VAL A 938 13.85 -14.63 1.12
C VAL A 938 14.28 -14.01 -0.23
N PRO A 939 15.15 -14.63 -1.03
CA PRO A 939 15.44 -14.16 -2.39
C PRO A 939 14.21 -14.12 -3.30
N LEU A 940 13.24 -15.03 -3.19
CA LEU A 940 12.02 -15.01 -4.01
C LEU A 940 11.06 -13.90 -3.57
N LEU A 941 10.84 -13.72 -2.26
CA LEU A 941 10.09 -12.59 -1.71
C LEU A 941 10.70 -11.26 -2.14
N ASN A 942 12.02 -11.12 -2.04
CA ASN A 942 12.75 -9.98 -2.59
C ASN A 942 12.53 -9.87 -4.10
N ASN A 943 12.71 -10.91 -4.91
CA ASN A 943 12.50 -10.84 -6.37
C ASN A 943 11.08 -10.38 -6.79
N ILE A 944 10.06 -10.67 -5.98
CA ILE A 944 8.67 -10.22 -6.21
C ILE A 944 8.48 -8.75 -5.80
N LEU A 945 9.15 -8.31 -4.72
CA LEU A 945 8.93 -7.02 -4.06
C LEU A 945 10.02 -5.95 -4.32
N TYR A 946 11.11 -6.33 -4.99
CA TYR A 946 12.31 -5.50 -5.16
C TYR A 946 12.02 -4.21 -5.93
N GLU A 947 11.23 -4.29 -6.99
CA GLU A 947 10.69 -3.13 -7.72
C GLU A 947 9.33 -3.48 -8.31
N VAL A 948 8.24 -3.13 -7.61
CA VAL A 948 6.86 -3.24 -8.12
C VAL A 948 6.48 -1.91 -8.79
N PRO A 949 6.43 -1.81 -10.13
CA PRO A 949 6.11 -0.55 -10.80
C PRO A 949 4.65 -0.16 -10.60
N LEU A 950 4.43 1.11 -10.30
CA LEU A 950 3.11 1.69 -10.09
C LEU A 950 2.45 2.03 -11.44
N ALA A 951 1.12 1.88 -11.50
CA ALA A 951 0.36 2.18 -12.71
C ALA A 951 0.43 3.67 -13.07
N LYS A 952 0.74 3.98 -14.35
CA LYS A 952 0.86 5.36 -14.87
C LYS A 952 -0.40 6.22 -14.75
N GLN A 953 -1.57 5.61 -14.62
CA GLN A 953 -2.84 6.30 -14.56
C GLN A 953 -3.71 5.63 -13.49
N ILE A 954 -4.16 6.42 -12.50
CA ILE A 954 -5.04 5.96 -11.43
C ILE A 954 -6.41 6.64 -11.62
N PRO A 955 -7.48 5.92 -12.01
CA PRO A 955 -8.76 6.55 -12.35
C PRO A 955 -9.47 7.14 -11.12
N LEU A 956 -9.87 8.41 -11.24
CA LEU A 956 -10.53 9.22 -10.21
C LEU A 956 -12.04 8.93 -10.19
N SER A 957 -12.36 7.71 -9.72
CA SER A 957 -13.70 7.19 -9.44
C SER A 957 -14.61 6.91 -10.64
N THR A 958 -15.19 5.70 -10.63
CA THR A 958 -16.20 5.26 -11.58
C THR A 958 -17.64 5.54 -11.12
N SER A 959 -17.85 6.28 -10.02
CA SER A 959 -19.19 6.73 -9.58
C SER A 959 -19.78 7.76 -10.56
N PRO A 960 -21.02 7.58 -11.07
CA PRO A 960 -21.69 8.59 -11.91
C PRO A 960 -22.09 9.86 -11.15
N VAL A 961 -22.24 9.75 -9.82
CA VAL A 961 -22.84 10.80 -8.97
C VAL A 961 -21.78 11.72 -8.35
N ASN A 962 -20.61 11.16 -7.99
CA ASN A 962 -19.59 11.87 -7.20
C ASN A 962 -18.28 12.15 -7.97
N GLY A 963 -18.02 11.50 -9.10
CA GLY A 963 -16.72 11.54 -9.79
C GLY A 963 -16.40 12.82 -10.60
N LEU A 964 -15.12 13.04 -10.88
CA LEU A 964 -14.63 14.01 -11.88
C LEU A 964 -14.73 13.38 -13.28
N ARG A 965 -15.49 14.00 -14.19
CA ARG A 965 -15.92 13.36 -15.44
C ARG A 965 -16.01 14.29 -16.64
N THR A 966 -15.80 13.73 -17.81
CA THR A 966 -16.18 14.31 -19.10
C THR A 966 -17.40 13.57 -19.68
N GLY A 967 -17.87 13.99 -20.85
CA GLY A 967 -18.87 13.21 -21.60
C GLY A 967 -18.32 11.86 -22.10
N SER A 968 -16.99 11.73 -22.18
CA SER A 968 -16.26 10.57 -22.70
C SER A 968 -15.87 9.56 -21.62
N GLY A 969 -15.70 9.97 -20.35
CA GLY A 969 -15.31 9.06 -19.28
C GLY A 969 -15.04 9.71 -17.92
N ALA A 970 -14.27 9.00 -17.09
CA ALA A 970 -13.78 9.49 -15.80
C ALA A 970 -12.32 9.97 -15.93
N CYS A 971 -11.96 11.01 -15.19
CA CYS A 971 -10.59 11.52 -15.15
C CYS A 971 -9.64 10.55 -14.39
N TRP A 972 -8.33 10.78 -14.46
CA TRP A 972 -7.29 10.00 -13.80
C TRP A 972 -6.18 10.88 -13.22
N LEU A 973 -5.55 10.41 -12.14
CA LEU A 973 -4.29 10.95 -11.62
C LEU A 973 -3.13 10.43 -12.50
N ASN A 974 -2.28 11.32 -12.98
CA ASN A 974 -1.25 11.05 -13.99
C ASN A 974 0.11 10.73 -13.33
N MET A 975 0.35 9.45 -13.08
CA MET A 975 1.52 8.92 -12.36
C MET A 975 2.74 8.62 -13.25
N ASP A 976 2.77 9.07 -14.51
CA ASP A 976 4.01 9.04 -15.29
C ASP A 976 5.05 9.96 -14.62
N ARG A 977 6.29 9.47 -14.45
CA ARG A 977 7.32 10.15 -13.65
C ARG A 977 7.76 11.51 -14.20
N ASN A 978 7.44 11.81 -15.46
CA ASN A 978 7.63 13.15 -16.05
C ASN A 978 6.57 14.16 -15.60
N VAL A 979 5.44 13.70 -15.05
CA VAL A 979 4.32 14.53 -14.57
C VAL A 979 4.25 14.53 -13.05
N ILE A 980 4.40 13.37 -12.39
CA ILE A 980 4.52 13.24 -10.93
C ILE A 980 5.75 12.40 -10.57
N ARG A 981 6.76 13.01 -9.95
CA ARG A 981 7.85 12.29 -9.31
C ARG A 981 7.42 11.88 -7.90
N ILE A 982 7.59 10.60 -7.55
CA ILE A 982 7.50 10.15 -6.16
C ILE A 982 8.91 9.80 -5.66
N GLU A 983 9.24 10.16 -4.42
CA GLU A 983 10.48 9.74 -3.74
C GLU A 983 10.26 9.58 -2.22
N THR A 984 10.96 8.64 -1.58
CA THR A 984 11.04 8.57 -0.11
C THR A 984 12.22 9.39 0.41
N LEU A 985 11.95 10.22 1.41
CA LEU A 985 12.90 11.12 2.09
C LEU A 985 13.30 10.56 3.47
N PRO A 986 14.47 10.94 4.00
CA PRO A 986 14.88 10.59 5.36
C PRO A 986 14.21 11.49 6.41
N ILE A 987 13.96 10.94 7.59
CA ILE A 987 13.38 11.61 8.78
C ILE A 987 14.47 11.87 9.83
N PRO A 988 14.22 12.68 10.88
CA PRO A 988 15.20 12.91 11.94
C PRO A 988 15.55 11.60 12.66
N SER A 989 16.84 11.33 12.84
CA SER A 989 17.35 10.13 13.53
C SER A 989 16.90 10.01 15.00
N ASN A 990 16.31 11.07 15.57
CA ASN A 990 15.79 11.14 16.93
C ASN A 990 14.25 11.24 17.00
N GLU A 991 13.53 10.97 15.91
CA GLU A 991 12.07 10.85 15.90
C GLU A 991 11.63 9.67 16.79
N THR A 992 10.65 9.90 17.67
CA THR A 992 10.17 8.88 18.63
C THR A 992 8.99 8.08 18.10
N ASN A 993 8.33 8.57 17.06
CA ASN A 993 7.27 7.86 16.34
C ASN A 993 7.62 7.77 14.84
N PRO A 994 8.47 6.83 14.39
CA PRO A 994 8.98 6.81 13.03
C PRO A 994 7.89 6.64 11.96
N TYR A 995 8.11 7.23 10.79
CA TYR A 995 7.16 7.22 9.67
C TYR A 995 7.87 7.12 8.32
N LEU A 996 7.21 6.49 7.35
CA LEU A 996 7.58 6.59 5.94
C LEU A 996 7.30 8.03 5.49
N PHE A 997 8.35 8.75 5.09
CA PHE A 997 8.23 10.12 4.61
C PHE A 997 8.30 10.14 3.08
N ALA A 998 7.15 10.21 2.43
CA ALA A 998 7.04 10.26 0.98
C ALA A 998 6.82 11.70 0.47
N ARG A 999 7.29 11.96 -0.75
CA ARG A 999 7.09 13.22 -1.49
C ARG A 999 6.50 12.91 -2.86
N LEU A 1000 5.45 13.64 -3.26
CA LEU A 1000 4.90 13.64 -4.61
C LEU A 1000 5.09 15.04 -5.22
N GLU A 1001 6.01 15.17 -6.16
CA GLU A 1001 6.39 16.43 -6.83
C GLU A 1001 5.78 16.50 -8.24
N ALA A 1002 4.95 17.52 -8.49
CA ALA A 1002 4.42 17.79 -9.83
C ALA A 1002 5.52 18.37 -10.75
N MET A 1003 6.01 17.54 -11.68
CA MET A 1003 7.17 17.78 -12.55
C MET A 1003 6.84 18.52 -13.84
N THR A 1004 5.59 18.46 -14.30
CA THR A 1004 5.07 19.18 -15.47
C THR A 1004 5.21 20.71 -15.33
N SER A 1005 5.22 21.41 -16.47
CA SER A 1005 5.13 22.88 -16.55
C SER A 1005 3.73 23.43 -16.27
N ASP A 1006 2.67 22.70 -16.64
CA ASP A 1006 1.31 23.02 -16.21
C ASP A 1006 0.91 22.03 -15.11
N LYS A 1007 0.82 22.51 -13.87
CA LYS A 1007 0.48 21.69 -12.71
C LYS A 1007 -0.92 21.07 -12.79
N GLY A 1008 -1.77 21.53 -13.72
CA GLY A 1008 -3.05 20.92 -14.06
C GLY A 1008 -2.96 19.54 -14.72
N ASP A 1009 -1.86 19.19 -15.40
CA ASP A 1009 -1.68 17.88 -16.08
C ASP A 1009 -1.59 16.69 -15.11
N VAL A 1010 -1.44 16.97 -13.80
CA VAL A 1010 -1.55 16.01 -12.71
C VAL A 1010 -2.89 15.26 -12.76
N ILE A 1011 -3.96 15.89 -13.26
CA ILE A 1011 -5.23 15.23 -13.58
C ILE A 1011 -5.42 15.20 -15.10
N GLY A 1012 -5.43 13.99 -15.69
CA GLY A 1012 -5.86 13.80 -17.08
C GLY A 1012 -7.36 13.50 -17.15
N CYS A 1013 -8.02 13.89 -18.25
CA CYS A 1013 -9.43 13.57 -18.51
C CYS A 1013 -9.62 13.14 -19.97
N PRO A 1014 -10.58 12.23 -20.27
CA PRO A 1014 -10.81 11.67 -21.62
C PRO A 1014 -11.86 12.45 -22.44
#